data_AF-A0A7C5PVI2-F1
#
_entry.id   AF-A0A7C5PVI2-F1
#
_cell.length_a   1.000
_cell.length_b   1.000
_cell.length_c   1.000
_cell.angle_alpha   90.00
_cell.angle_beta   90.00
_cell.angle_gamma   90.00
#
_symmetry.space_group_name_H-M   'P 1'
#
loop_
_entity.id
_entity.type
_entity.pdbx_description
1 polymer ?
#
loop_
_entity_poly.entity_id
_entity_poly.type
_entity_poly.pdbx_seq_one_letter_code
_entity_poly.pdbx_strand_id
1 'polypeptide(L)'
;MLGPVLLAAALFFLLHTTFFTNPAGFISGTWGAVTYWLKQQEVARGGQPGYYYLMLMPMYEFLPFFLGGIGGLVYLFKKAPSFEWGSRGVEEQGGKYSPTPPLPHSPSPLYPSDGGTFAAYLIFWAISGFVIYSWAGEKMPWLTVHITLPFIFLTGHVTQAVFNKFDWSVFKRRDALLFAFLLPLLGSALLILLSVKPFQGKSISEIQATSQFFIVVFIAAAIIYGLWAAGRALGRRFIWPIVYLVVFIILSVLTIRFALMASFVNYDYPNEFLVYAHGAPDVKWMLNEIDDISRRTSGDNQIKVAYGGVIWPLEWYMRQYPNRAFYGSAPNRDALDAPLVIISPDSEVTLADVEPYLGDNYQRFDYRQVWWPIEDYRDESFKRFWYTYITPAPPEVLDGETHQLATTPEEIKANRKWLWDVLFYHRVDNHSFNEWPFRTQMYFFVRKDVLNKLWDYQTGAVVSAESAPDPYAEVRQDLPAQLVWGSNGQGEGQFVNPRALTVSPQGQIYVADSGNHRVQVFDQNGNFLKQWGGEEGPAPGQLTEIWGIAVSEDGKVYVSDTWNHRVQIFDEDGNYLSEFGLFADTQGDVNAAPGNFWGPRDILLDRDGNLYVADTGNKRIQKFTPDGQFLGAWGGGGITPGRFEEPVGLATDSAGNIYVADTWNRRVQKFDSSFNFISEWPVIGWDSQNVPNKPFIAVDSQNRVFISDPENYRIIVYDSEGNLLATFGQYGQDIHSFRLPLDLAFGDDGALFVVDSDNNRVMKFKYPE
;
A
#
# COMPACT_ATOMS: atom_id res chain seq x y z
N MET A 1 34.09 -38.95 -10.00
CA MET A 1 33.18 -37.83 -10.37
C MET A 1 32.05 -37.61 -9.35
N LEU A 2 31.54 -38.63 -8.65
CA LEU A 2 30.45 -38.45 -7.68
C LEU A 2 30.82 -37.69 -6.40
N GLY A 3 32.04 -37.81 -5.89
CA GLY A 3 32.44 -37.19 -4.61
C GLY A 3 32.20 -35.68 -4.50
N PRO A 4 32.66 -34.86 -5.48
CA PRO A 4 32.42 -33.41 -5.48
C PRO A 4 30.94 -33.04 -5.63
N VAL A 5 30.19 -33.80 -6.43
CA VAL A 5 28.74 -33.60 -6.62
C VAL A 5 27.97 -33.90 -5.33
N LEU A 6 28.33 -34.98 -4.64
CA LEU A 6 27.75 -35.35 -3.36
C LEU A 6 28.10 -34.33 -2.27
N LEU A 7 29.32 -33.79 -2.27
CA LEU A 7 29.72 -32.74 -1.34
C LEU A 7 28.95 -31.43 -1.61
N ALA A 8 28.80 -31.03 -2.87
CA ALA A 8 28.02 -29.85 -3.24
C ALA A 8 26.54 -30.02 -2.89
N ALA A 9 25.96 -31.20 -3.16
CA ALA A 9 24.60 -31.54 -2.79
C ALA A 9 24.41 -31.52 -1.26
N ALA A 10 25.38 -32.04 -0.50
CA ALA A 10 25.34 -32.00 0.97
C ALA A 10 25.42 -30.56 1.51
N LEU A 11 26.30 -29.72 0.95
CA LEU A 11 26.39 -28.30 1.34
C LEU A 11 25.11 -27.53 1.00
N PHE A 12 24.55 -27.74 -0.18
CA PHE A 12 23.27 -27.15 -0.57
C PHE A 12 22.16 -27.58 0.39
N PHE A 13 22.07 -28.89 0.66
CA PHE A 13 21.08 -29.48 1.56
C PHE A 13 21.17 -28.92 2.98
N LEU A 14 22.37 -28.77 3.52
CA LEU A 14 22.58 -28.30 4.89
C LEU A 14 22.39 -26.79 5.05
N LEU A 15 22.78 -25.99 4.04
CA LEU A 15 22.89 -24.53 4.19
C LEU A 15 21.79 -23.75 3.49
N HIS A 16 21.18 -24.30 2.42
CA HIS A 16 20.24 -23.58 1.56
C HIS A 16 18.82 -24.13 1.64
N THR A 17 18.57 -25.03 2.59
CA THR A 17 17.26 -25.64 2.78
C THR A 17 16.90 -25.60 4.26
N THR A 18 15.60 -25.59 4.55
CA THR A 18 15.07 -25.71 5.91
C THR A 18 15.05 -27.16 6.38
N PHE A 19 15.88 -28.06 5.83
CA PHE A 19 15.81 -29.50 6.08
C PHE A 19 15.74 -29.88 7.57
N PHE A 20 16.48 -29.17 8.43
CA PHE A 20 16.49 -29.42 9.88
C PHE A 20 15.21 -28.96 10.62
N THR A 21 14.42 -28.06 10.04
CA THR A 21 13.21 -27.49 10.66
C THR A 21 11.92 -27.84 9.91
N ASN A 22 12.02 -28.18 8.62
CA ASN A 22 10.93 -28.59 7.74
C ASN A 22 11.48 -29.54 6.65
N PRO A 23 11.54 -30.86 6.91
CA PRO A 23 12.06 -31.85 5.95
C PRO A 23 11.25 -31.91 4.65
N ALA A 24 9.92 -31.72 4.73
CA ALA A 24 9.05 -31.64 3.56
C ALA A 24 9.30 -30.37 2.71
N GLY A 25 9.76 -29.30 3.38
CA GLY A 25 10.18 -28.03 2.81
C GLY A 25 11.29 -28.13 1.77
N PHE A 26 12.09 -29.20 1.75
CA PHE A 26 13.09 -29.41 0.69
C PHE A 26 12.42 -29.63 -0.67
N ILE A 27 11.52 -30.60 -0.75
CA ILE A 27 10.82 -30.95 -1.99
C ILE A 27 9.82 -29.85 -2.32
N SER A 28 9.02 -29.40 -1.36
CA SER A 28 8.01 -28.37 -1.59
C SER A 28 8.61 -26.99 -1.81
N GLY A 29 9.78 -26.68 -1.24
CA GLY A 29 10.48 -25.41 -1.43
C GLY A 29 11.29 -25.37 -2.71
N THR A 30 11.97 -26.46 -3.09
CA THR A 30 12.67 -26.53 -4.40
C THR A 30 11.67 -26.55 -5.54
N TRP A 31 10.65 -27.43 -5.46
CA TRP A 31 9.57 -27.47 -6.44
C TRP A 31 8.75 -26.20 -6.41
N GLY A 32 8.47 -25.66 -5.21
CA GLY A 32 7.80 -24.40 -4.98
C GLY A 32 8.52 -23.22 -5.63
N ALA A 33 9.83 -23.11 -5.46
CA ALA A 33 10.66 -22.09 -6.10
C ALA A 33 10.67 -22.24 -7.63
N VAL A 34 10.73 -23.47 -8.15
CA VAL A 34 10.62 -23.73 -9.59
C VAL A 34 9.22 -23.38 -10.11
N THR A 35 8.15 -23.78 -9.43
CA THR A 35 6.77 -23.44 -9.82
C THR A 35 6.47 -21.95 -9.67
N TYR A 36 7.02 -21.29 -8.65
CA TYR A 36 6.91 -19.85 -8.47
C TYR A 36 7.67 -19.14 -9.59
N TRP A 37 8.89 -19.56 -9.89
CA TRP A 37 9.68 -19.05 -11.01
C TRP A 37 8.95 -19.26 -12.35
N LEU A 38 8.37 -20.44 -12.60
CA LEU A 38 7.56 -20.73 -13.79
C LEU A 38 6.29 -19.88 -13.85
N LYS A 39 5.59 -19.66 -12.73
CA LYS A 39 4.41 -18.80 -12.66
C LYS A 39 4.76 -17.33 -12.95
N GLN A 40 5.93 -16.86 -12.53
CA GLN A 40 6.42 -15.54 -12.92
C GLN A 40 6.70 -15.43 -14.43
N GLN A 41 7.07 -16.54 -15.11
CA GLN A 41 7.22 -16.56 -16.57
C GLN A 41 5.88 -16.35 -17.31
N GLU A 42 4.75 -16.75 -16.73
CA GLU A 42 3.41 -16.54 -17.33
C GLU A 42 2.99 -15.06 -17.36
N VAL A 43 3.60 -14.21 -16.51
CA VAL A 43 3.29 -12.78 -16.40
C VAL A 43 4.05 -11.94 -17.45
N ALA A 44 4.92 -12.56 -18.27
CA ALA A 44 5.61 -11.98 -19.44
C ALA A 44 5.82 -10.46 -19.38
N ARG A 45 6.53 -9.96 -18.38
CA ARG A 45 6.81 -8.52 -18.19
C ARG A 45 7.87 -7.97 -19.16
N GLY A 46 8.14 -8.66 -20.27
CA GLY A 46 9.40 -8.53 -20.99
C GLY A 46 9.32 -8.18 -22.47
N GLY A 47 9.28 -6.88 -22.77
CA GLY A 47 9.62 -6.33 -24.09
C GLY A 47 11.12 -6.10 -24.30
N GLN A 48 11.99 -6.54 -23.38
CA GLN A 48 13.43 -6.26 -23.47
C GLN A 48 14.12 -7.18 -24.48
N PRO A 49 15.13 -6.67 -25.23
CA PRO A 49 15.86 -7.47 -26.20
C PRO A 49 16.65 -8.63 -25.56
N GLY A 50 17.01 -9.64 -26.35
CA GLY A 50 17.83 -10.78 -25.90
C GLY A 50 19.24 -10.39 -25.40
N TYR A 51 19.71 -9.19 -25.74
CA TYR A 51 20.98 -8.62 -25.30
C TYR A 51 20.84 -7.61 -24.14
N TYR A 52 19.67 -7.51 -23.51
CA TYR A 52 19.37 -6.56 -22.43
C TYR A 52 20.45 -6.50 -21.34
N TYR A 53 20.88 -7.66 -20.83
CA TYR A 53 21.90 -7.71 -19.78
C TYR A 53 23.29 -7.23 -20.22
N LEU A 54 23.62 -7.37 -21.51
CA LEU A 54 24.87 -6.84 -22.07
C LEU A 54 24.84 -5.31 -22.17
N MET A 55 23.66 -4.70 -22.24
CA MET A 55 23.50 -3.24 -22.18
C MET A 55 23.67 -2.72 -20.74
N LEU A 56 23.18 -3.46 -19.74
CA LEU A 56 23.24 -3.07 -18.33
C LEU A 56 24.62 -3.24 -17.69
N MET A 57 25.32 -4.35 -17.98
CA MET A 57 26.63 -4.62 -17.36
C MET A 57 27.66 -3.49 -17.48
N PRO A 58 27.86 -2.84 -18.64
CA PRO A 58 28.81 -1.73 -18.76
C PRO A 58 28.38 -0.46 -18.00
N MET A 59 27.17 -0.39 -17.42
CA MET A 59 26.75 0.71 -16.55
C MET A 59 27.27 0.55 -15.12
N TYR A 60 27.45 -0.69 -14.67
CA TYR A 60 27.72 -0.99 -13.26
C TYR A 60 29.07 -1.68 -13.03
N GLU A 61 29.54 -2.50 -13.98
CA GLU A 61 30.65 -3.45 -13.77
C GLU A 61 31.74 -3.32 -14.85
N PHE A 62 32.36 -2.15 -14.97
CA PHE A 62 33.39 -1.86 -15.98
C PHE A 62 34.59 -2.80 -15.89
N LEU A 63 35.14 -2.97 -14.68
CA LEU A 63 36.34 -3.79 -14.48
C LEU A 63 36.07 -5.27 -14.82
N PRO A 64 35.02 -5.92 -14.29
CA PRO A 64 34.68 -7.29 -14.64
C PRO A 64 34.32 -7.49 -16.11
N PHE A 65 33.56 -6.57 -16.69
CA PHE A 65 33.09 -6.67 -18.06
C PHE A 65 34.26 -6.63 -19.05
N PHE A 66 35.15 -5.62 -18.94
CA PHE A 66 36.25 -5.46 -19.90
C PHE A 66 37.40 -6.45 -19.66
N LEU A 67 37.92 -6.57 -18.43
CA LEU A 67 39.08 -7.44 -18.19
C LEU A 67 38.70 -8.92 -18.12
N GLY A 68 37.57 -9.25 -17.48
CA GLY A 68 37.05 -10.61 -17.43
C GLY A 68 36.58 -11.08 -18.80
N GLY A 69 35.89 -10.22 -19.55
CA GLY A 69 35.46 -10.52 -20.93
C GLY A 69 36.63 -10.76 -21.88
N ILE A 70 37.59 -9.84 -21.93
CA ILE A 70 38.80 -10.02 -22.76
C ILE A 70 39.59 -11.26 -22.30
N GLY A 71 39.74 -11.46 -21.00
CA GLY A 71 40.42 -12.63 -20.44
C GLY A 71 39.74 -13.96 -20.81
N GLY A 72 38.41 -14.00 -20.77
CA GLY A 72 37.61 -15.15 -21.20
C GLY A 72 37.73 -15.42 -22.70
N LEU A 73 37.70 -14.38 -23.54
CA LEU A 73 37.93 -14.52 -24.98
C LEU A 73 39.35 -15.02 -25.27
N VAL A 74 40.36 -14.47 -24.62
CA VAL A 74 41.75 -14.94 -24.74
C VAL A 74 41.87 -16.41 -24.32
N TYR A 75 41.18 -16.81 -23.26
CA TYR A 75 41.10 -18.21 -22.81
C TYR A 75 40.48 -19.11 -23.89
N LEU A 76 39.37 -18.69 -24.51
CA LEU A 76 38.68 -19.45 -25.56
C LEU A 76 39.49 -19.57 -26.86
N PHE A 77 40.19 -18.51 -27.28
CA PHE A 77 40.91 -18.47 -28.56
C PHE A 77 42.34 -19.04 -28.49
N LYS A 78 43.01 -18.99 -27.34
CA LYS A 78 44.27 -19.72 -27.14
C LYS A 78 43.90 -21.13 -26.68
N LYS A 79 43.89 -22.10 -27.60
CA LYS A 79 43.58 -23.53 -27.36
C LYS A 79 43.85 -23.97 -25.92
N ALA A 80 42.81 -24.45 -25.25
CA ALA A 80 42.85 -24.96 -23.88
C ALA A 80 44.03 -25.92 -23.64
N PRO A 81 44.61 -25.98 -22.42
CA PRO A 81 45.44 -27.12 -22.05
C PRO A 81 44.60 -28.39 -22.21
N SER A 82 45.14 -29.38 -22.91
CA SER A 82 44.53 -30.69 -23.10
C SER A 82 44.14 -31.28 -21.75
N PHE A 83 42.87 -31.65 -21.62
CA PHE A 83 42.34 -32.42 -20.51
C PHE A 83 42.98 -33.82 -20.52
N GLU A 84 44.10 -34.00 -19.82
CA GLU A 84 44.67 -35.32 -19.57
C GLU A 84 44.00 -35.94 -18.35
N TRP A 85 43.09 -36.88 -18.60
CA TRP A 85 42.52 -37.75 -17.59
C TRP A 85 43.47 -38.94 -17.40
N GLY A 86 44.40 -38.87 -16.44
CA GLY A 86 45.32 -39.97 -16.23
C GLY A 86 46.40 -39.73 -15.17
N SER A 87 46.19 -40.35 -14.00
CA SER A 87 47.23 -40.87 -13.09
C SER A 87 48.49 -40.01 -12.85
N ARG A 88 48.52 -39.33 -11.71
CA ARG A 88 49.71 -39.40 -10.85
C ARG A 88 49.34 -40.13 -9.58
N GLY A 89 49.33 -41.45 -9.72
CA GLY A 89 49.55 -42.35 -8.61
C GLY A 89 50.94 -42.08 -8.03
N VAL A 90 50.99 -42.15 -6.72
CA VAL A 90 52.21 -42.27 -5.93
C VAL A 90 53.01 -43.47 -6.45
N GLU A 91 54.22 -43.23 -6.93
CA GLU A 91 55.28 -44.24 -6.93
C GLU A 91 56.55 -43.58 -6.39
N GLU A 92 56.71 -43.70 -5.07
CA GLU A 92 58.04 -43.83 -4.48
C GLU A 92 58.58 -45.20 -4.89
N GLN A 93 59.70 -45.23 -5.63
CA GLN A 93 60.92 -45.91 -5.20
C GLN A 93 62.03 -45.82 -6.26
N GLY A 94 63.20 -45.35 -5.83
CA GLY A 94 64.48 -45.79 -6.40
C GLY A 94 65.26 -44.77 -7.23
N GLY A 95 66.20 -44.08 -6.58
CA GLY A 95 67.52 -43.86 -7.19
C GLY A 95 67.97 -42.42 -7.47
N LYS A 96 68.87 -41.94 -6.61
CA LYS A 96 69.98 -40.99 -6.86
C LYS A 96 69.62 -39.60 -7.40
N TYR A 97 69.61 -38.65 -6.46
CA TYR A 97 69.79 -37.22 -6.69
C TYR A 97 71.05 -36.91 -7.51
N SER A 98 70.87 -36.14 -8.58
CA SER A 98 71.81 -35.10 -9.02
C SER A 98 70.98 -33.84 -9.25
N PRO A 99 71.17 -32.76 -8.47
CA PRO A 99 70.43 -31.53 -8.71
C PRO A 99 71.08 -30.77 -9.87
N THR A 100 70.56 -30.98 -11.09
CA THR A 100 70.65 -29.93 -12.11
C THR A 100 69.87 -28.72 -11.61
N PRO A 101 70.44 -27.50 -11.62
CA PRO A 101 69.66 -26.31 -11.29
C PRO A 101 68.50 -26.19 -12.30
N PRO A 102 67.27 -25.86 -11.86
CA PRO A 102 66.18 -25.65 -12.79
C PRO A 102 66.55 -24.49 -13.72
N LEU A 103 66.39 -24.72 -15.03
CA LEU A 103 66.42 -23.67 -16.05
C LEU A 103 65.53 -22.49 -15.61
N PRO A 104 65.96 -21.23 -15.78
CA PRO A 104 65.17 -20.09 -15.38
C PRO A 104 63.90 -19.99 -16.24
N HIS A 105 62.76 -20.18 -15.59
CA HIS A 105 61.41 -19.80 -16.03
C HIS A 105 61.04 -20.20 -17.47
N SER A 106 60.61 -21.44 -17.65
CA SER A 106 59.56 -21.67 -18.67
C SER A 106 58.37 -20.79 -18.29
N PRO A 107 57.85 -19.92 -19.17
CA PRO A 107 56.68 -19.12 -18.85
C PRO A 107 55.55 -20.09 -18.54
N SER A 108 55.06 -20.10 -17.31
CA SER A 108 53.82 -20.78 -16.96
C SER A 108 52.76 -20.37 -18.00
N PRO A 109 51.85 -21.28 -18.39
CA PRO A 109 50.75 -20.96 -19.29
C PRO A 109 50.03 -19.68 -18.86
N LEU A 110 49.26 -19.05 -19.75
CA LEU A 110 48.41 -17.92 -19.34
C LEU A 110 47.34 -18.31 -18.29
N TYR A 111 47.28 -19.59 -17.94
CA TYR A 111 46.39 -20.19 -16.96
C TYR A 111 47.10 -20.36 -15.61
N PRO A 112 46.45 -20.00 -14.50
CA PRO A 112 46.81 -20.38 -13.13
C PRO A 112 46.98 -21.89 -12.94
N SER A 113 47.44 -22.28 -11.75
CA SER A 113 47.88 -23.64 -11.39
C SER A 113 46.79 -24.72 -11.41
N ASP A 114 45.55 -24.38 -11.75
CA ASP A 114 44.39 -25.27 -11.81
C ASP A 114 44.19 -25.94 -13.19
N GLY A 115 45.11 -25.70 -14.14
CA GLY A 115 44.99 -26.20 -15.50
C GLY A 115 43.86 -25.55 -16.29
N GLY A 116 43.32 -24.41 -15.85
CA GLY A 116 42.29 -23.65 -16.56
C GLY A 116 40.86 -24.19 -16.39
N THR A 117 40.64 -25.23 -15.58
CA THR A 117 39.29 -25.82 -15.38
C THR A 117 38.36 -24.85 -14.66
N PHE A 118 38.87 -24.05 -13.72
CA PHE A 118 38.08 -23.05 -13.02
C PHE A 118 37.67 -21.90 -13.94
N ALA A 119 38.58 -21.41 -14.79
CA ALA A 119 38.25 -20.41 -15.80
C ALA A 119 37.21 -20.91 -16.80
N ALA A 120 37.30 -22.17 -17.26
CA ALA A 120 36.28 -22.77 -18.11
C ALA A 120 34.91 -22.83 -17.41
N TYR A 121 34.88 -23.20 -16.13
CA TYR A 121 33.65 -23.19 -15.33
C TYR A 121 33.05 -21.78 -15.21
N LEU A 122 33.86 -20.76 -14.93
CA LEU A 122 33.39 -19.38 -14.84
C LEU A 122 32.84 -18.86 -16.18
N ILE A 123 33.50 -19.19 -17.30
CA ILE A 123 33.02 -18.83 -18.64
C ILE A 123 31.70 -19.56 -18.94
N PHE A 124 31.62 -20.86 -18.64
CA PHE A 124 30.37 -21.62 -18.77
C PHE A 124 29.26 -21.00 -17.93
N TRP A 125 29.53 -20.62 -16.68
CA TRP A 125 28.57 -20.00 -15.79
C TRP A 125 28.10 -18.64 -16.33
N ALA A 126 29.01 -17.76 -16.77
CA ALA A 126 28.67 -16.47 -17.35
C ALA A 126 27.79 -16.60 -18.60
N ILE A 127 28.16 -17.49 -19.53
CA ILE A 127 27.39 -17.73 -20.76
C ILE A 127 26.03 -18.35 -20.45
N SER A 128 25.99 -19.36 -19.58
CA SER A 128 24.75 -20.04 -19.21
C SER A 128 23.79 -19.10 -18.48
N GLY A 129 24.31 -18.29 -17.55
CA GLY A 129 23.54 -17.24 -16.89
C GLY A 129 22.94 -16.27 -17.91
N PHE A 130 23.76 -15.74 -18.82
CA PHE A 130 23.28 -14.85 -19.87
C PHE A 130 22.19 -15.51 -20.72
N VAL A 131 22.40 -16.73 -21.22
CA VAL A 131 21.42 -17.43 -22.06
C VAL A 131 20.12 -17.71 -21.31
N ILE A 132 20.20 -18.25 -20.09
CA ILE A 132 19.02 -18.63 -19.30
C ILE A 132 18.19 -17.39 -18.96
N TYR A 133 18.82 -16.32 -18.45
CA TYR A 133 18.09 -15.11 -18.06
C TYR A 133 17.64 -14.29 -19.27
N SER A 134 18.38 -14.29 -20.38
CA SER A 134 17.92 -13.65 -21.63
C SER A 134 16.79 -14.41 -22.32
N TRP A 135 16.66 -15.71 -22.06
CA TRP A 135 15.54 -16.53 -22.51
C TRP A 135 14.31 -16.42 -21.59
N ALA A 136 14.53 -16.18 -20.30
CA ALA A 136 13.46 -15.93 -19.35
C ALA A 136 12.60 -14.71 -19.78
N GLY A 137 11.28 -14.85 -19.66
CA GLY A 137 10.29 -13.81 -19.93
C GLY A 137 10.31 -12.67 -18.91
N GLU A 138 10.77 -12.92 -17.68
CA GLU A 138 11.01 -11.87 -16.67
C GLU A 138 12.49 -11.47 -16.66
N LYS A 139 12.83 -10.36 -17.35
CA LYS A 139 14.21 -9.87 -17.49
C LYS A 139 14.52 -8.73 -16.54
N MET A 140 14.66 -9.06 -15.26
CA MET A 140 14.87 -8.05 -14.23
C MET A 140 16.34 -7.62 -14.10
N PRO A 141 16.64 -6.31 -13.91
CA PRO A 141 18.00 -5.77 -13.82
C PRO A 141 18.92 -6.44 -12.81
N TRP A 142 18.42 -6.80 -11.62
CA TRP A 142 19.23 -7.42 -10.57
C TRP A 142 19.70 -8.84 -10.92
N LEU A 143 19.08 -9.50 -11.91
CA LEU A 143 19.54 -10.79 -12.40
C LEU A 143 20.91 -10.70 -13.10
N THR A 144 21.36 -9.49 -13.43
CA THR A 144 22.75 -9.23 -13.88
C THR A 144 23.78 -9.83 -12.93
N VAL A 145 23.50 -9.94 -11.62
CA VAL A 145 24.42 -10.53 -10.63
C VAL A 145 24.87 -11.94 -11.00
N HIS A 146 23.99 -12.74 -11.59
CA HIS A 146 24.29 -14.12 -11.97
C HIS A 146 25.19 -14.21 -13.21
N ILE A 147 25.32 -13.10 -13.94
CA ILE A 147 26.20 -12.95 -15.10
C ILE A 147 27.50 -12.28 -14.65
N THR A 148 27.44 -11.20 -13.87
CA THR A 148 28.61 -10.40 -13.48
C THR A 148 29.50 -11.10 -12.46
N LEU A 149 28.94 -11.89 -11.54
CA LEU A 149 29.71 -12.60 -10.52
C LEU A 149 30.80 -13.53 -11.10
N PRO A 150 30.52 -14.40 -12.09
CA PRO A 150 31.60 -15.16 -12.74
C PRO A 150 32.62 -14.26 -13.46
N PHE A 151 32.23 -13.12 -14.04
CA PHE A 151 33.17 -12.15 -14.64
C PHE A 151 34.10 -11.52 -13.61
N ILE A 152 33.62 -11.28 -12.38
CA ILE A 152 34.44 -10.77 -11.27
C ILE A 152 35.54 -11.78 -10.93
N PHE A 153 35.17 -13.04 -10.73
CA PHE A 153 36.15 -14.10 -10.45
C PHE A 153 37.12 -14.31 -11.61
N LEU A 154 36.62 -14.25 -12.84
CA LEU A 154 37.44 -14.38 -14.05
C LEU A 154 38.44 -13.23 -14.16
N THR A 155 38.02 -12.01 -13.83
CA THR A 155 38.91 -10.84 -13.76
C THR A 155 39.99 -11.02 -12.70
N GLY A 156 39.63 -11.51 -11.52
CA GLY A 156 40.60 -11.85 -10.47
C GLY A 156 41.62 -12.88 -10.95
N HIS A 157 41.15 -13.93 -11.64
CA HIS A 157 41.97 -15.00 -12.19
C HIS A 157 42.93 -14.51 -13.30
N VAL A 158 42.45 -13.68 -14.21
CA VAL A 158 43.26 -13.03 -15.27
C VAL A 158 44.29 -12.09 -14.65
N THR A 159 43.87 -11.29 -13.66
CA THR A 159 44.75 -10.37 -12.95
C THR A 159 45.86 -11.11 -12.22
N GLN A 160 45.53 -12.21 -11.54
CA GLN A 160 46.53 -13.08 -10.91
C GLN A 160 47.53 -13.62 -11.94
N ALA A 161 47.06 -14.10 -13.09
CA ALA A 161 47.92 -14.63 -14.15
C ALA A 161 48.88 -13.57 -14.73
N VAL A 162 48.44 -12.32 -14.83
CA VAL A 162 49.27 -11.18 -15.29
C VAL A 162 50.25 -10.74 -14.19
N PHE A 163 49.78 -10.54 -12.96
CA PHE A 163 50.58 -9.99 -11.86
C PHE A 163 51.59 -10.99 -11.28
N ASN A 164 51.31 -12.30 -11.30
CA ASN A 164 52.29 -13.30 -10.87
C ASN A 164 53.53 -13.36 -11.78
N LYS A 165 53.42 -12.87 -13.03
CA LYS A 165 54.53 -12.78 -13.97
C LYS A 165 55.31 -11.47 -13.84
N PHE A 166 54.87 -10.57 -12.96
CA PHE A 166 55.39 -9.22 -12.83
C PHE A 166 56.40 -9.10 -11.68
N ASP A 167 57.54 -8.48 -11.97
CA ASP A 167 58.51 -8.10 -10.95
C ASP A 167 58.17 -6.72 -10.40
N TRP A 168 57.57 -6.69 -9.21
CA TRP A 168 57.13 -5.47 -8.52
C TRP A 168 58.26 -4.47 -8.23
N SER A 169 59.54 -4.89 -8.26
CA SER A 169 60.67 -3.98 -8.11
C SER A 169 60.78 -2.97 -9.28
N VAL A 170 60.25 -3.33 -10.46
CA VAL A 170 60.27 -2.48 -11.66
C VAL A 170 59.44 -1.22 -11.49
N PHE A 171 58.36 -1.24 -10.70
CA PHE A 171 57.53 -0.05 -10.45
C PHE A 171 58.21 1.03 -9.61
N LYS A 172 59.31 0.71 -8.91
CA LYS A 172 60.12 1.71 -8.21
C LYS A 172 61.03 2.49 -9.16
N ARG A 173 61.18 2.04 -10.42
CA ARG A 173 61.96 2.75 -11.43
C ARG A 173 61.21 3.98 -11.92
N ARG A 174 61.92 5.10 -12.07
CA ARG A 174 61.37 6.36 -12.59
C ARG A 174 60.73 6.19 -13.96
N ASP A 175 61.33 5.39 -14.84
CA ASP A 175 60.83 5.13 -16.19
C ASP A 175 59.47 4.43 -16.18
N ALA A 176 59.25 3.49 -15.24
CA ALA A 176 57.99 2.77 -15.06
C ALA A 176 56.87 3.70 -14.62
N LEU A 177 57.15 4.56 -13.63
CA LEU A 177 56.20 5.55 -13.11
C LEU A 177 55.84 6.58 -14.19
N LEU A 178 56.84 7.06 -14.94
CA LEU A 178 56.61 7.99 -16.04
C LEU A 178 55.75 7.36 -17.14
N PHE A 179 56.04 6.11 -17.53
CA PHE A 179 55.24 5.39 -18.52
C PHE A 179 53.80 5.20 -18.06
N ALA A 180 53.60 4.77 -16.81
CA ALA A 180 52.28 4.58 -16.21
C ALA A 180 51.48 5.89 -16.12
N PHE A 181 52.14 7.01 -15.83
CA PHE A 181 51.51 8.33 -15.74
C PHE A 181 51.15 8.93 -17.11
N LEU A 182 52.02 8.76 -18.11
CA LEU A 182 51.80 9.30 -19.45
C LEU A 182 50.70 8.56 -20.24
N LEU A 183 50.48 7.28 -19.95
CA LEU A 183 49.52 6.45 -20.66
C LEU A 183 48.06 6.96 -20.58
N PRO A 184 47.49 7.27 -19.40
CA PRO A 184 46.15 7.85 -19.33
C PRO A 184 46.07 9.25 -19.95
N LEU A 185 47.14 10.05 -19.84
CA LEU A 185 47.19 11.38 -20.47
C LEU A 185 47.13 11.30 -21.99
N LEU A 186 47.77 10.29 -22.60
CA LEU A 186 47.63 10.03 -24.03
C LEU A 186 46.19 9.69 -24.39
N GLY A 187 45.54 8.82 -23.60
CA GLY A 187 44.13 8.47 -23.79
C GLY A 187 43.22 9.70 -23.78
N SER A 188 43.36 10.57 -22.78
CA SER A 188 42.61 11.82 -22.68
C SER A 188 42.88 12.78 -23.85
N ALA A 189 44.15 12.93 -24.26
CA ALA A 189 44.51 13.77 -25.39
C ALA A 189 43.87 13.26 -26.70
N LEU A 190 43.89 11.95 -26.93
CA LEU A 190 43.24 11.33 -28.10
C LEU A 190 41.72 11.52 -28.09
N LEU A 191 41.06 11.38 -26.94
CA LEU A 191 39.61 11.63 -26.80
C LEU A 191 39.25 13.08 -27.11
N ILE A 192 40.06 14.04 -26.67
CA ILE A 192 39.87 15.46 -27.00
C ILE A 192 40.05 15.68 -28.51
N LEU A 193 41.07 15.08 -29.13
CA LEU A 193 41.28 15.20 -30.58
C LEU A 193 40.12 14.63 -31.40
N LEU A 194 39.50 13.54 -30.94
CA LEU A 194 38.32 12.97 -31.58
C LEU A 194 37.05 13.82 -31.41
N SER A 195 37.02 14.65 -30.37
CA SER A 195 35.86 15.50 -30.02
C SER A 195 35.93 16.88 -30.67
N VAL A 196 37.13 17.41 -30.93
CA VAL A 196 37.35 18.73 -31.53
C VAL A 196 37.26 18.65 -33.05
N LYS A 197 36.48 19.55 -33.66
CA LYS A 197 36.41 19.73 -35.12
C LYS A 197 37.25 20.94 -35.53
N PRO A 198 38.49 20.78 -36.03
CA PRO A 198 39.27 21.91 -36.51
C PRO A 198 38.75 22.42 -37.87
N PHE A 199 39.20 23.62 -38.26
CA PHE A 199 39.01 24.20 -39.59
C PHE A 199 37.55 24.47 -39.99
N GLN A 200 36.68 24.76 -39.02
CA GLN A 200 35.25 24.98 -39.28
C GLN A 200 34.94 26.39 -39.83
N GLY A 201 35.82 27.38 -39.63
CA GLY A 201 35.60 28.74 -40.12
C GLY A 201 36.48 29.79 -39.44
N LYS A 202 36.07 31.07 -39.55
CA LYS A 202 36.82 32.24 -39.06
C LYS A 202 36.20 32.91 -37.83
N SER A 203 35.12 32.36 -37.29
CA SER A 203 34.56 32.88 -36.04
C SER A 203 35.50 32.58 -34.86
N ILE A 204 35.38 33.35 -33.78
CA ILE A 204 36.27 33.23 -32.61
C ILE A 204 36.21 31.82 -32.00
N SER A 205 35.02 31.23 -31.90
CA SER A 205 34.83 29.87 -31.37
C SER A 205 35.45 28.80 -32.27
N GLU A 206 35.37 28.94 -33.59
CA GLU A 206 35.96 28.00 -34.57
C GLU A 206 37.49 28.10 -34.62
N ILE A 207 38.04 29.31 -34.46
CA ILE A 207 39.47 29.55 -34.33
C ILE A 207 39.98 28.96 -33.01
N GLN A 208 39.23 29.09 -31.92
CA GLN A 208 39.56 28.46 -30.64
C GLN A 208 39.56 26.93 -30.74
N ALA A 209 38.57 26.32 -31.40
CA ALA A 209 38.55 24.88 -31.64
C ALA A 209 39.76 24.42 -32.46
N THR A 210 40.12 25.17 -33.51
CA THR A 210 41.31 24.87 -34.32
C THR A 210 42.61 25.03 -33.52
N SER A 211 42.69 26.05 -32.65
CA SER A 211 43.84 26.27 -31.75
C SER A 211 43.97 25.16 -30.71
N GLN A 212 42.85 24.76 -30.10
CA GLN A 212 42.78 23.65 -29.16
C GLN A 212 43.25 22.35 -29.82
N PHE A 213 42.82 22.08 -31.06
CA PHE A 213 43.28 20.92 -31.82
C PHE A 213 44.81 20.90 -31.95
N PHE A 214 45.43 21.98 -32.43
CA PHE A 214 46.89 22.04 -32.57
C PHE A 214 47.62 21.88 -31.23
N ILE A 215 47.16 22.56 -30.18
CA ILE A 215 47.73 22.43 -28.82
C ILE A 215 47.69 20.97 -28.37
N VAL A 216 46.55 20.30 -28.52
CA VAL A 216 46.40 18.90 -28.10
C VAL A 216 47.24 17.97 -28.99
N VAL A 217 47.38 18.23 -30.30
CA VAL A 217 48.29 17.46 -31.17
C VAL A 217 49.74 17.57 -30.68
N PHE A 218 50.23 18.77 -30.35
CA PHE A 218 51.59 18.94 -29.85
C PHE A 218 51.79 18.24 -28.50
N ILE A 219 50.82 18.35 -27.59
CA ILE A 219 50.83 17.65 -26.31
C ILE A 219 50.83 16.13 -26.52
N ALA A 220 49.97 15.61 -27.39
CA ALA A 220 49.90 14.18 -27.70
C ALA A 220 51.21 13.68 -28.30
N ALA A 221 51.84 14.43 -29.21
CA ALA A 221 53.14 14.09 -29.78
C ALA A 221 54.25 14.05 -28.72
N ALA A 222 54.27 15.00 -27.78
CA ALA A 222 55.20 15.01 -26.66
C ALA A 222 54.98 13.81 -25.72
N ILE A 223 53.72 13.47 -25.42
CA ILE A 223 53.37 12.30 -24.62
C ILE A 223 53.77 11.00 -25.33
N ILE A 224 53.51 10.86 -26.64
CA ILE A 224 53.91 9.70 -27.45
C ILE A 224 55.42 9.54 -27.43
N TYR A 225 56.17 10.63 -27.60
CA TYR A 225 57.63 10.61 -27.49
C TYR A 225 58.09 10.18 -26.10
N GLY A 226 57.47 10.70 -25.03
CA GLY A 226 57.74 10.31 -23.65
C GLY A 226 57.47 8.83 -23.39
N LEU A 227 56.35 8.29 -23.87
CA LEU A 227 56.00 6.87 -23.80
C LEU A 227 56.99 6.00 -24.58
N TRP A 228 57.41 6.44 -25.77
CA TRP A 228 58.41 5.73 -26.56
C TRP A 228 59.79 5.72 -25.87
N ALA A 229 60.23 6.86 -25.34
CA ALA A 229 61.50 6.98 -24.62
C ALA A 229 61.51 6.14 -23.34
N ALA A 230 60.48 6.26 -22.51
CA ALA A 230 60.32 5.46 -21.30
C ALA A 230 60.19 3.96 -21.64
N GLY A 231 59.40 3.61 -22.65
CA GLY A 231 59.20 2.23 -23.10
C GLY A 231 60.48 1.57 -23.62
N ARG A 232 61.36 2.32 -24.31
CA ARG A 232 62.69 1.82 -24.72
C ARG A 232 63.59 1.55 -23.50
N ALA A 233 63.57 2.43 -22.49
CA ALA A 233 64.37 2.26 -21.26
C ALA A 233 63.86 1.14 -20.34
N LEU A 234 62.55 0.88 -20.37
CA LEU A 234 61.89 -0.20 -19.63
C LEU A 234 62.14 -1.58 -20.27
N GLY A 235 62.08 -1.65 -21.60
CA GLY A 235 62.13 -2.90 -22.36
C GLY A 235 60.75 -3.50 -22.59
N ARG A 236 60.56 -4.10 -23.77
CA ARG A 236 59.25 -4.58 -24.28
C ARG A 236 58.51 -5.56 -23.35
N ARG A 237 59.25 -6.33 -22.54
CA ARG A 237 58.71 -7.31 -21.59
C ARG A 237 57.87 -6.67 -20.49
N PHE A 238 58.20 -5.45 -20.07
CA PHE A 238 57.56 -4.78 -18.92
C PHE A 238 56.46 -3.80 -19.31
N ILE A 239 56.32 -3.46 -20.58
CA ILE A 239 55.31 -2.51 -21.08
C ILE A 239 53.89 -3.05 -20.84
N TRP A 240 53.60 -4.27 -21.29
CA TRP A 240 52.24 -4.82 -21.23
C TRP A 240 51.68 -4.99 -19.81
N PRO A 241 52.45 -5.46 -18.82
CA PRO A 241 51.97 -5.45 -17.43
C PRO A 241 51.70 -4.04 -16.88
N ILE A 242 52.49 -3.03 -17.26
CA ILE A 242 52.25 -1.64 -16.84
C ILE A 242 50.96 -1.12 -17.50
N VAL A 243 50.76 -1.38 -18.79
CA VAL A 243 49.52 -1.05 -19.50
C VAL A 243 48.32 -1.73 -18.81
N TYR A 244 48.43 -3.03 -18.51
CA TYR A 244 47.38 -3.77 -17.80
C TYR A 244 47.10 -3.17 -16.42
N LEU A 245 48.13 -2.85 -15.63
CA LEU A 245 47.95 -2.23 -14.32
C LEU A 245 47.25 -0.87 -14.42
N VAL A 246 47.63 -0.02 -15.37
CA VAL A 246 47.00 1.29 -15.58
C VAL A 246 45.52 1.11 -15.96
N VAL A 247 45.22 0.23 -16.91
CA VAL A 247 43.83 -0.09 -17.31
C VAL A 247 43.04 -0.64 -16.12
N PHE A 248 43.63 -1.57 -15.37
CA PHE A 248 43.04 -2.13 -14.15
C PHE A 248 42.70 -1.04 -13.12
N ILE A 249 43.63 -0.13 -12.85
CA ILE A 249 43.40 1.00 -11.91
C ILE A 249 42.27 1.89 -12.41
N ILE A 250 42.29 2.30 -13.69
CA ILE A 250 41.25 3.17 -14.27
C ILE A 250 39.87 2.51 -14.15
N LEU A 251 39.76 1.26 -14.59
CA LEU A 251 38.49 0.52 -14.53
C LEU A 251 38.05 0.27 -13.09
N SER A 252 38.98 0.06 -12.15
CA SER A 252 38.68 -0.08 -10.72
C SER A 252 38.13 1.22 -10.15
N VAL A 253 38.76 2.37 -10.44
CA VAL A 253 38.28 3.68 -9.99
C VAL A 253 36.90 3.98 -10.57
N LEU A 254 36.67 3.67 -11.85
CA LEU A 254 35.34 3.80 -12.45
C LEU A 254 34.33 2.91 -11.72
N THR A 255 34.61 1.61 -11.59
CA THR A 255 33.71 0.65 -10.93
C THR A 255 33.38 1.09 -9.50
N ILE A 256 34.37 1.53 -8.71
CA ILE A 256 34.17 2.07 -7.35
C ILE A 256 33.31 3.33 -7.39
N ARG A 257 33.59 4.28 -8.30
CA ARG A 257 32.80 5.50 -8.43
C ARG A 257 31.34 5.19 -8.74
N PHE A 258 31.06 4.28 -9.66
CA PHE A 258 29.68 3.92 -10.01
C PHE A 258 28.97 3.17 -8.90
N ALA A 259 29.66 2.25 -8.21
CA ALA A 259 29.13 1.62 -7.01
C ALA A 259 28.76 2.66 -5.94
N LEU A 260 29.65 3.63 -5.68
CA LEU A 260 29.37 4.73 -4.74
C LEU A 260 28.19 5.60 -5.21
N MET A 261 28.11 5.89 -6.50
CA MET A 261 27.00 6.67 -7.06
C MET A 261 25.67 5.94 -6.91
N ALA A 262 25.57 4.70 -7.39
CA ALA A 262 24.34 3.92 -7.33
C ALA A 262 23.89 3.65 -5.88
N SER A 263 24.83 3.42 -4.95
CA SER A 263 24.51 3.09 -3.56
C SER A 263 24.29 4.31 -2.64
N PHE A 264 24.90 5.46 -2.92
CA PHE A 264 24.89 6.60 -1.98
C PHE A 264 24.50 7.96 -2.58
N VAL A 265 24.65 8.16 -3.89
CA VAL A 265 24.36 9.46 -4.54
C VAL A 265 23.01 9.44 -5.22
N ASN A 266 22.79 8.43 -6.06
CA ASN A 266 21.59 8.26 -6.88
C ASN A 266 20.57 7.30 -6.24
N TYR A 267 20.88 6.78 -5.05
CA TYR A 267 20.05 5.78 -4.37
C TYR A 267 18.59 6.22 -4.24
N ASP A 268 18.30 7.51 -4.06
CA ASP A 268 16.93 8.01 -3.88
C ASP A 268 16.21 8.35 -5.19
N TYR A 269 16.82 8.06 -6.33
CA TYR A 269 16.32 8.48 -7.64
C TYR A 269 15.94 7.28 -8.52
N PRO A 270 14.85 7.38 -9.29
CA PRO A 270 14.35 6.31 -10.15
C PRO A 270 15.14 6.15 -11.47
N ASN A 271 16.33 6.75 -11.57
CA ASN A 271 17.23 6.64 -12.71
C ASN A 271 18.14 5.40 -12.64
N GLU A 272 18.16 4.69 -11.51
CA GLU A 272 18.99 3.51 -11.31
C GLU A 272 18.25 2.21 -11.66
N PHE A 273 18.61 1.60 -12.80
CA PHE A 273 17.97 0.36 -13.27
C PHE A 273 18.11 -0.80 -12.29
N LEU A 274 19.21 -0.90 -11.53
CA LEU A 274 19.37 -1.98 -10.54
C LEU A 274 18.31 -1.95 -9.43
N VAL A 275 17.62 -0.83 -9.23
CA VAL A 275 16.72 -0.63 -8.10
C VAL A 275 15.31 -0.33 -8.61
N TYR A 276 14.52 -1.40 -8.75
CA TYR A 276 13.26 -1.36 -9.49
C TYR A 276 12.04 -0.87 -8.70
N ALA A 277 12.10 -0.84 -7.36
CA ALA A 277 10.96 -0.53 -6.50
C ALA A 277 11.26 0.66 -5.57
N HIS A 278 12.04 1.62 -6.04
CA HIS A 278 12.26 2.86 -5.33
C HIS A 278 11.18 3.88 -5.65
N GLY A 279 10.64 4.51 -4.59
CA GLY A 279 9.88 5.74 -4.72
C GLY A 279 10.79 6.89 -5.14
N ALA A 280 10.19 7.97 -5.64
CA ALA A 280 10.85 9.26 -5.75
C ALA A 280 11.37 9.70 -4.36
N PRO A 281 12.32 10.67 -4.29
CA PRO A 281 12.83 11.20 -3.02
C PRO A 281 11.72 11.58 -2.03
N ASP A 282 10.58 12.04 -2.55
CA ASP A 282 9.31 12.29 -1.88
C ASP A 282 8.91 11.24 -0.84
N VAL A 283 9.02 9.94 -1.12
CA VAL A 283 8.65 8.89 -0.15
C VAL A 283 9.54 8.96 1.09
N LYS A 284 10.85 9.23 0.91
CA LYS A 284 11.79 9.35 2.01
C LYS A 284 11.67 10.69 2.72
N TRP A 285 11.33 11.76 2.00
CA TRP A 285 11.02 13.05 2.62
C TRP A 285 9.81 12.92 3.55
N MET A 286 8.72 12.31 3.06
CA MET A 286 7.56 12.01 3.90
C MET A 286 7.92 11.12 5.10
N LEU A 287 8.69 10.04 4.91
CA LEU A 287 9.12 9.19 6.04
C LEU A 287 9.97 9.96 7.07
N ASN A 288 10.86 10.85 6.61
CA ASN A 288 11.65 11.70 7.50
C ASN A 288 10.75 12.70 8.26
N GLU A 289 9.70 13.22 7.63
CA GLU A 289 8.69 14.05 8.29
C GLU A 289 7.91 13.26 9.34
N ILE A 290 7.45 12.06 9.01
CA ILE A 290 6.77 11.15 9.95
C ILE A 290 7.68 10.87 11.15
N ASP A 291 8.95 10.57 10.91
CA ASP A 291 9.96 10.37 11.95
C ASP A 291 10.11 11.61 12.83
N ASP A 292 10.31 12.79 12.24
CA ASP A 292 10.48 14.04 13.00
C ASP A 292 9.24 14.37 13.84
N ILE A 293 8.04 14.22 13.26
CA ILE A 293 6.76 14.39 13.97
C ILE A 293 6.67 13.39 15.12
N SER A 294 6.95 12.10 14.87
CA SER A 294 6.87 11.05 15.89
C SER A 294 7.80 11.35 17.06
N ARG A 295 9.08 11.62 16.80
CA ARG A 295 10.10 11.88 17.83
C ARG A 295 9.73 13.07 18.70
N ARG A 296 9.18 14.13 18.10
CA ARG A 296 8.81 15.37 18.81
C ARG A 296 7.47 15.31 19.55
N THR A 297 6.61 14.32 19.27
CA THR A 297 5.23 14.29 19.81
C THR A 297 4.87 13.04 20.60
N SER A 298 5.29 11.85 20.17
CA SER A 298 4.89 10.56 20.75
C SER A 298 6.08 9.67 21.13
N GLY A 299 7.30 10.06 20.76
CA GLY A 299 8.52 9.26 20.89
C GLY A 299 8.88 8.52 19.60
N ASP A 300 10.07 7.95 19.56
CA ASP A 300 10.65 7.32 18.37
C ASP A 300 9.72 6.24 17.79
N ASN A 301 9.19 6.51 16.60
CA ASN A 301 8.27 5.69 15.81
C ASN A 301 6.96 5.28 16.53
N GLN A 302 6.63 5.88 17.68
CA GLN A 302 5.44 5.51 18.46
C GLN A 302 4.15 6.15 17.96
N ILE A 303 4.22 7.13 17.06
CA ILE A 303 3.02 7.76 16.54
C ILE A 303 2.18 6.74 15.74
N LYS A 304 0.85 6.79 15.90
CA LYS A 304 -0.07 5.97 15.08
C LYS A 304 -0.10 6.55 13.67
N VAL A 305 0.17 5.70 12.67
CA VAL A 305 0.14 6.04 11.25
C VAL A 305 -0.86 5.14 10.55
N ALA A 306 -1.93 5.71 10.03
CA ALA A 306 -2.87 5.00 9.18
C ALA A 306 -2.39 5.06 7.73
N TYR A 307 -2.46 3.95 6.99
CA TYR A 307 -2.00 3.94 5.60
C TYR A 307 -2.74 2.88 4.75
N GLY A 308 -2.82 3.13 3.43
CA GLY A 308 -3.50 2.26 2.47
C GLY A 308 -3.25 2.66 1.01
N GLY A 309 -3.73 1.81 0.08
CA GLY A 309 -3.47 1.91 -1.36
C GLY A 309 -2.12 1.28 -1.81
N VAL A 310 -1.44 1.79 -2.85
CA VAL A 310 -0.23 1.18 -3.47
C VAL A 310 0.90 0.97 -2.46
N ILE A 311 1.07 -0.29 -2.06
CA ILE A 311 1.74 -0.67 -0.82
C ILE A 311 3.29 -0.75 -0.90
N TRP A 312 3.92 -0.92 -2.06
CA TRP A 312 5.40 -1.05 -2.14
C TRP A 312 6.07 0.24 -2.65
N PRO A 313 7.16 0.76 -2.03
CA PRO A 313 7.86 0.29 -0.84
C PRO A 313 7.33 0.74 0.51
N LEU A 314 6.22 1.48 0.56
CA LEU A 314 5.72 2.08 1.79
C LEU A 314 5.51 1.05 2.93
N GLU A 315 4.90 -0.10 2.64
CA GLU A 315 4.65 -1.22 3.56
C GLU A 315 5.91 -1.64 4.32
N TRP A 316 7.04 -1.72 3.61
CA TRP A 316 8.30 -2.15 4.20
C TRP A 316 8.83 -1.16 5.23
N TYR A 317 8.67 0.13 4.94
CA TYR A 317 9.05 1.21 5.87
C TYR A 317 8.08 1.26 7.06
N MET A 318 6.79 1.02 6.83
CA MET A 318 5.78 1.04 7.88
C MET A 318 6.04 0.01 8.99
N ARG A 319 6.74 -1.11 8.71
CA ARG A 319 7.17 -2.08 9.74
C ARG A 319 7.84 -1.44 10.96
N GLN A 320 8.52 -0.30 10.78
CA GLN A 320 9.22 0.41 11.85
C GLN A 320 8.30 1.10 12.86
N TYR A 321 7.02 1.30 12.52
CA TYR A 321 6.01 1.89 13.40
C TYR A 321 5.16 0.79 14.03
N PRO A 322 5.28 0.52 15.35
CA PRO A 322 4.51 -0.50 16.04
C PRO A 322 2.99 -0.21 16.06
N ASN A 323 2.61 1.07 16.07
CA ASN A 323 1.22 1.51 16.16
C ASN A 323 0.59 1.80 14.78
N ARG A 324 1.13 1.22 13.70
CA ARG A 324 0.58 1.43 12.35
C ARG A 324 -0.81 0.78 12.19
N ALA A 325 -1.65 1.39 11.37
CA ALA A 325 -2.96 0.86 11.00
C ALA A 325 -3.08 0.77 9.48
N PHE A 326 -3.15 -0.44 8.95
CA PHE A 326 -3.44 -0.65 7.53
C PHE A 326 -4.95 -0.70 7.34
N TYR A 327 -5.52 0.23 6.56
CA TYR A 327 -6.98 0.31 6.37
C TYR A 327 -7.47 -0.42 5.10
N GLY A 328 -6.56 -0.98 4.29
CA GLY A 328 -6.91 -1.82 3.13
C GLY A 328 -7.83 -1.14 2.13
N SER A 329 -8.64 -1.93 1.42
CA SER A 329 -9.61 -1.49 0.41
C SER A 329 -10.93 -0.95 0.98
N ALA A 330 -11.09 -1.00 2.32
CA ALA A 330 -12.30 -0.60 3.02
C ALA A 330 -11.92 0.31 4.20
N PRO A 331 -11.65 1.60 3.94
CA PRO A 331 -11.35 2.55 5.00
C PRO A 331 -12.46 2.54 6.06
N ASN A 332 -12.07 2.75 7.32
CA ASN A 332 -12.98 2.82 8.46
C ASN A 332 -12.46 3.83 9.47
N ARG A 333 -13.35 4.30 10.35
CA ARG A 333 -13.06 5.42 11.26
C ARG A 333 -12.03 5.07 12.32
N ASP A 334 -12.01 3.83 12.81
CA ASP A 334 -11.04 3.40 13.83
C ASP A 334 -9.61 3.36 13.29
N ALA A 335 -9.44 2.94 12.04
CA ALA A 335 -8.14 2.96 11.38
C ALA A 335 -7.71 4.39 11.06
N LEU A 336 -8.63 5.23 10.57
CA LEU A 336 -8.36 6.60 10.11
C LEU A 336 -8.34 7.66 11.22
N ASP A 337 -8.79 7.35 12.43
CA ASP A 337 -8.48 8.14 13.63
C ASP A 337 -7.01 7.90 14.04
N ALA A 338 -6.12 8.48 13.25
CA ALA A 338 -4.69 8.44 13.45
C ALA A 338 -4.10 9.85 13.30
N PRO A 339 -3.14 10.25 14.17
CA PRO A 339 -2.41 11.51 14.02
C PRO A 339 -1.88 11.77 12.61
N LEU A 340 -1.47 10.70 11.93
CA LEU A 340 -0.90 10.70 10.60
C LEU A 340 -1.68 9.72 9.72
N VAL A 341 -2.09 10.16 8.52
CA VAL A 341 -2.79 9.34 7.54
C VAL A 341 -2.09 9.45 6.19
N ILE A 342 -1.76 8.33 5.57
CA ILE A 342 -1.13 8.26 4.24
C ILE A 342 -2.12 7.59 3.28
N ILE A 343 -2.29 8.17 2.10
CA ILE A 343 -3.10 7.63 1.01
C ILE A 343 -2.22 7.55 -0.22
N SER A 344 -2.04 6.36 -0.78
CA SER A 344 -1.47 6.19 -2.12
C SER A 344 -2.52 5.56 -3.04
N PRO A 345 -3.39 6.36 -3.68
CA PRO A 345 -4.54 5.85 -4.41
C PRO A 345 -4.18 4.77 -5.43
N ASP A 346 -5.06 3.78 -5.53
CA ASP A 346 -5.00 2.71 -6.52
C ASP A 346 -6.39 2.45 -7.13
N SER A 347 -6.59 1.28 -7.74
CA SER A 347 -7.89 0.91 -8.31
C SER A 347 -8.97 0.57 -7.27
N GLU A 348 -8.60 0.34 -6.01
CA GLU A 348 -9.49 -0.08 -4.93
C GLU A 348 -9.78 1.05 -3.94
N VAL A 349 -8.82 1.94 -3.69
CA VAL A 349 -8.96 3.08 -2.77
C VAL A 349 -8.55 4.37 -3.44
N THR A 350 -9.43 5.35 -3.39
CA THR A 350 -9.19 6.71 -3.87
C THR A 350 -9.14 7.71 -2.71
N LEU A 351 -8.70 8.94 -3.02
CA LEU A 351 -8.75 10.04 -2.05
C LEU A 351 -10.18 10.30 -1.54
N ALA A 352 -11.19 10.17 -2.41
CA ALA A 352 -12.58 10.42 -2.08
C ALA A 352 -13.15 9.43 -1.04
N ASP A 353 -12.54 8.24 -0.93
CA ASP A 353 -12.96 7.22 0.04
C ASP A 353 -12.42 7.51 1.45
N VAL A 354 -11.37 8.32 1.58
CA VAL A 354 -10.67 8.56 2.85
C VAL A 354 -10.86 9.98 3.38
N GLU A 355 -10.85 10.99 2.50
CA GLU A 355 -10.98 12.41 2.86
C GLU A 355 -12.19 12.73 3.75
N PRO A 356 -13.38 12.10 3.56
CA PRO A 356 -14.53 12.29 4.45
C PRO A 356 -14.29 11.91 5.92
N TYR A 357 -13.38 10.98 6.21
CA TYR A 357 -13.04 10.60 7.59
C TYR A 357 -12.13 11.61 8.28
N LEU A 358 -11.37 12.38 7.50
CA LEU A 358 -10.38 13.33 8.01
C LEU A 358 -11.04 14.69 8.32
N GLY A 359 -11.90 15.16 7.41
CA GLY A 359 -12.54 16.48 7.51
C GLY A 359 -11.53 17.62 7.63
N ASP A 360 -11.95 18.74 8.22
CA ASP A 360 -11.09 19.93 8.39
C ASP A 360 -10.02 19.79 9.48
N ASN A 361 -9.90 18.63 10.13
CA ASN A 361 -8.96 18.42 11.23
C ASN A 361 -7.53 18.14 10.77
N TYR A 362 -7.31 17.92 9.47
CA TYR A 362 -6.02 17.55 8.92
C TYR A 362 -5.48 18.59 7.94
N GLN A 363 -4.16 18.69 7.88
CA GLN A 363 -3.43 19.41 6.83
C GLN A 363 -2.91 18.38 5.82
N ARG A 364 -3.20 18.61 4.53
CA ARG A 364 -2.73 17.76 3.44
C ARG A 364 -1.37 18.24 2.92
N PHE A 365 -0.51 17.27 2.63
CA PHE A 365 0.77 17.41 1.94
C PHE A 365 0.78 16.46 0.74
N ASP A 366 1.21 16.98 -0.40
CA ASP A 366 1.12 16.29 -1.68
C ASP A 366 2.51 15.77 -2.07
N TYR A 367 2.63 14.46 -2.21
CA TYR A 367 3.85 13.72 -2.55
C TYR A 367 3.69 12.93 -3.84
N ARG A 368 4.82 12.48 -4.41
CA ARG A 368 4.82 11.61 -5.59
C ARG A 368 5.43 10.26 -5.25
N GLN A 369 4.79 9.20 -5.70
CA GLN A 369 5.37 7.87 -5.72
C GLN A 369 5.69 7.52 -7.17
N VAL A 370 6.97 7.34 -7.47
CA VAL A 370 7.42 6.80 -8.76
C VAL A 370 7.61 5.32 -8.58
N TRP A 371 7.08 4.52 -9.51
CA TRP A 371 7.14 3.06 -9.38
C TRP A 371 8.14 2.43 -10.37
N TRP A 372 8.33 3.00 -11.56
CA TRP A 372 9.23 2.42 -12.58
C TRP A 372 10.22 3.44 -13.16
N PRO A 373 11.47 3.04 -13.46
CA PRO A 373 12.36 3.81 -14.32
C PRO A 373 11.76 3.97 -15.72
N ILE A 374 12.27 4.93 -16.50
CA ILE A 374 11.85 5.11 -17.90
C ILE A 374 12.12 3.82 -18.70
N GLU A 375 11.11 3.42 -19.48
CA GLU A 375 11.08 2.12 -20.15
C GLU A 375 11.39 2.20 -21.65
N ASP A 376 12.09 3.25 -22.09
CA ASP A 376 12.46 3.46 -23.49
C ASP A 376 13.28 2.30 -24.08
N TYR A 377 13.91 1.49 -23.22
CA TYR A 377 14.65 0.28 -23.59
C TYR A 377 13.75 -0.88 -24.04
N ARG A 378 12.44 -0.82 -23.77
CA ARG A 378 11.48 -1.80 -24.28
C ARG A 378 11.42 -1.69 -25.80
N ASP A 379 11.37 -2.85 -26.45
CA ASP A 379 11.31 -2.99 -27.91
C ASP A 379 12.55 -2.42 -28.65
N GLU A 380 13.67 -2.25 -27.93
CA GLU A 380 14.94 -1.88 -28.55
C GLU A 380 15.41 -2.97 -29.51
N SER A 381 15.81 -2.52 -30.71
CA SER A 381 16.31 -3.38 -31.78
C SER A 381 17.65 -2.86 -32.30
N PHE A 382 18.41 -3.72 -32.97
CA PHE A 382 19.66 -3.28 -33.61
C PHE A 382 19.42 -2.15 -34.62
N LYS A 383 18.28 -2.20 -35.33
CA LYS A 383 17.84 -1.17 -36.27
C LYS A 383 17.61 0.17 -35.56
N ARG A 384 16.84 0.17 -34.47
CA ARG A 384 16.57 1.36 -33.64
C ARG A 384 17.87 1.93 -33.08
N PHE A 385 18.71 1.10 -32.46
CA PHE A 385 20.02 1.52 -31.96
C PHE A 385 20.88 2.17 -33.05
N TRP A 386 20.94 1.56 -34.24
CA TRP A 386 21.74 2.07 -35.36
C TRP A 386 21.26 3.44 -35.83
N TYR A 387 19.95 3.63 -36.00
CA TYR A 387 19.41 4.90 -36.48
C TYR A 387 19.30 5.99 -35.39
N THR A 388 19.21 5.61 -34.12
CA THR A 388 19.20 6.57 -33.01
C THR A 388 20.59 7.12 -32.70
N TYR A 389 21.63 6.27 -32.75
CA TYR A 389 22.97 6.65 -32.28
C TYR A 389 24.06 6.63 -33.34
N ILE A 390 23.89 5.99 -34.50
CA ILE A 390 24.99 5.81 -35.48
C ILE A 390 24.80 6.66 -36.73
N THR A 391 23.65 6.56 -37.41
CA THR A 391 23.40 7.22 -38.70
C THR A 391 21.94 7.70 -38.82
N PRO A 392 21.63 8.75 -39.59
CA PRO A 392 20.25 9.22 -39.68
C PRO A 392 19.35 8.21 -40.40
N ALA A 393 18.11 8.07 -39.94
CA ALA A 393 17.11 7.23 -40.58
C ALA A 393 16.73 7.80 -41.96
N PRO A 394 16.81 7.00 -43.04
CA PRO A 394 16.32 7.43 -44.34
C PRO A 394 14.78 7.44 -44.36
N PRO A 395 14.12 8.24 -45.21
CA PRO A 395 12.67 8.42 -45.20
C PRO A 395 11.86 7.12 -45.33
N GLU A 396 12.38 6.13 -46.06
CA GLU A 396 11.73 4.83 -46.26
C GLU A 396 11.66 3.96 -44.99
N VAL A 397 12.46 4.30 -43.97
CA VAL A 397 12.54 3.57 -42.69
C VAL A 397 11.60 4.15 -41.63
N LEU A 398 11.17 5.41 -41.80
CA LEU A 398 10.29 6.12 -40.86
C LEU A 398 8.84 5.63 -40.95
N ASP A 399 8.44 5.08 -42.10
CA ASP A 399 7.07 4.63 -42.36
C ASP A 399 6.83 3.26 -41.70
N GLY A 400 6.21 3.27 -40.50
CA GLY A 400 5.85 2.07 -39.74
C GLY A 400 6.53 1.91 -38.38
N GLU A 401 7.39 2.85 -37.95
CA GLU A 401 7.97 2.86 -36.60
C GLU A 401 7.13 3.75 -35.68
N THR A 402 6.80 3.25 -34.49
CA THR A 402 6.06 4.01 -33.45
C THR A 402 6.94 4.95 -32.64
N HIS A 403 8.27 4.79 -32.71
CA HIS A 403 9.24 5.56 -31.93
C HIS A 403 9.98 6.60 -32.78
N GLN A 404 10.31 7.75 -32.17
CA GLN A 404 11.06 8.81 -32.84
C GLN A 404 12.51 8.37 -33.10
N LEU A 405 12.87 8.16 -34.37
CA LEU A 405 14.24 7.91 -34.82
C LEU A 405 14.95 9.24 -35.17
N ALA A 406 16.28 9.27 -35.06
CA ALA A 406 17.03 10.44 -35.47
C ALA A 406 17.05 10.56 -37.01
N THR A 407 16.58 11.70 -37.51
CA THR A 407 16.52 12.04 -38.94
C THR A 407 17.65 12.97 -39.36
N THR A 408 18.34 13.59 -38.39
CA THR A 408 19.45 14.51 -38.63
C THR A 408 20.74 14.10 -37.91
N PRO A 409 21.93 14.47 -38.45
CA PRO A 409 23.20 14.31 -37.74
C PRO A 409 23.26 15.03 -36.38
N GLU A 410 22.54 16.13 -36.24
CA GLU A 410 22.42 16.92 -35.01
C GLU A 410 21.71 16.14 -33.90
N GLU A 411 20.59 15.48 -34.23
CA GLU A 411 19.86 14.59 -33.32
C GLU A 411 20.72 13.41 -32.85
N ILE A 412 21.49 12.79 -33.75
CA ILE A 412 22.43 11.71 -33.37
C ILE A 412 23.48 12.21 -32.38
N LYS A 413 23.98 13.42 -32.58
CA LYS A 413 24.94 14.03 -31.67
C LYS A 413 24.31 14.25 -30.29
N ALA A 414 23.08 14.73 -30.24
CA ALA A 414 22.32 14.88 -29.00
C ALA A 414 22.11 13.52 -28.31
N ASN A 415 21.69 12.49 -29.06
CA ASN A 415 21.48 11.14 -28.55
C ASN A 415 22.75 10.50 -28.00
N ARG A 416 23.90 10.67 -28.68
CA ARG A 416 25.20 10.19 -28.18
C ARG A 416 25.62 10.89 -26.90
N LYS A 417 25.38 12.21 -26.81
CA LYS A 417 25.65 12.96 -25.59
C LYS A 417 24.75 12.46 -24.46
N TRP A 418 23.46 12.28 -24.72
CA TRP A 418 22.52 11.71 -23.75
C TRP A 418 22.98 10.32 -23.28
N LEU A 419 23.36 9.43 -24.20
CA LEU A 419 23.85 8.09 -23.87
C LEU A 419 25.13 8.15 -23.02
N TRP A 420 26.03 9.08 -23.32
CA TRP A 420 27.21 9.33 -22.49
C TRP A 420 26.82 9.80 -21.08
N ASP A 421 25.84 10.69 -20.98
CA ASP A 421 25.37 11.22 -19.70
C ASP A 421 24.70 10.13 -18.85
N VAL A 422 23.97 9.22 -19.47
CA VAL A 422 23.40 8.03 -18.82
C VAL A 422 24.52 7.06 -18.40
N LEU A 423 25.38 6.63 -19.31
CA LEU A 423 26.40 5.59 -19.03
C LEU A 423 27.48 6.07 -18.04
N PHE A 424 27.88 7.34 -18.07
CA PHE A 424 28.99 7.85 -17.24
C PHE A 424 28.56 8.69 -16.04
N TYR A 425 27.39 9.32 -16.11
CA TYR A 425 26.90 10.19 -15.03
C TYR A 425 25.57 9.72 -14.44
N HIS A 426 24.93 8.70 -15.02
CA HIS A 426 23.62 8.17 -14.59
C HIS A 426 22.57 9.30 -14.52
N ARG A 427 22.64 10.26 -15.44
CA ARG A 427 21.71 11.40 -15.50
C ARG A 427 20.69 11.19 -16.59
N VAL A 428 19.42 11.40 -16.24
CA VAL A 428 18.29 11.33 -17.17
C VAL A 428 17.55 12.66 -17.08
N ASP A 429 17.91 13.60 -17.94
CA ASP A 429 17.43 14.99 -17.88
C ASP A 429 16.17 15.25 -18.73
N ASN A 430 15.67 14.24 -19.44
CA ASN A 430 14.58 14.39 -20.41
C ASN A 430 13.18 14.45 -19.77
N HIS A 431 13.04 14.08 -18.49
CA HIS A 431 11.77 14.11 -17.78
C HIS A 431 11.96 14.72 -16.39
N SER A 432 11.15 15.74 -16.06
CA SER A 432 11.01 16.15 -14.67
C SER A 432 10.24 15.07 -13.90
N PHE A 433 10.44 14.95 -12.57
CA PHE A 433 9.64 14.03 -11.75
C PHE A 433 8.13 14.33 -11.79
N ASN A 434 7.76 15.56 -12.17
CA ASN A 434 6.38 15.97 -12.39
C ASN A 434 5.81 15.51 -13.74
N GLU A 435 6.64 15.07 -14.67
CA GLU A 435 6.25 14.59 -15.99
C GLU A 435 6.61 13.11 -16.16
N TRP A 436 6.98 12.44 -15.06
CA TRP A 436 7.36 11.03 -15.09
C TRP A 436 6.14 10.17 -15.42
N PRO A 437 6.20 9.32 -16.45
CA PRO A 437 5.03 8.58 -16.94
C PRO A 437 4.51 7.52 -15.95
N PHE A 438 5.38 7.00 -15.08
CA PHE A 438 5.05 5.93 -14.12
C PHE A 438 4.99 6.45 -12.68
N ARG A 439 4.15 7.47 -12.46
CA ARG A 439 3.96 8.10 -11.14
C ARG A 439 2.52 7.96 -10.65
N THR A 440 2.39 7.89 -9.33
CA THR A 440 1.13 8.01 -8.60
C THR A 440 1.24 9.18 -7.63
N GLN A 441 0.16 9.94 -7.48
CA GLN A 441 0.09 11.00 -6.48
C GLN A 441 -0.18 10.38 -5.12
N MET A 442 0.64 10.69 -4.11
CA MET A 442 0.47 10.23 -2.74
C MET A 442 0.08 11.42 -1.86
N TYR A 443 -0.82 11.20 -0.92
CA TYR A 443 -1.30 12.23 -0.01
C TYR A 443 -0.93 11.87 1.41
N PHE A 444 -0.30 12.81 2.11
CA PHE A 444 0.06 12.70 3.51
C PHE A 444 -0.75 13.72 4.30
N PHE A 445 -1.49 13.25 5.29
CA PHE A 445 -2.32 14.07 6.15
C PHE A 445 -1.76 14.06 7.56
N VAL A 446 -1.57 15.25 8.11
CA VAL A 446 -1.16 15.44 9.50
C VAL A 446 -2.28 16.13 10.23
N ARG A 447 -2.71 15.56 11.36
CA ARG A 447 -3.75 16.17 12.18
C ARG A 447 -3.25 17.51 12.74
N LYS A 448 -4.06 18.55 12.64
CA LYS A 448 -3.67 19.94 12.97
C LYS A 448 -3.25 20.10 14.43
N ASP A 449 -3.85 19.35 15.37
CA ASP A 449 -3.46 19.33 16.79
C ASP A 449 -2.02 18.82 17.02
N VAL A 450 -1.60 17.85 16.21
CA VAL A 450 -0.25 17.28 16.23
C VAL A 450 0.73 18.26 15.58
N LEU A 451 0.35 18.80 14.41
CA LEU A 451 1.16 19.75 13.67
C LEU A 451 1.43 21.03 14.47
N ASN A 452 0.44 21.53 15.20
CA ASN A 452 0.56 22.74 16.02
C ASN A 452 1.47 22.57 17.25
N LYS A 453 1.85 21.34 17.63
CA LYS A 453 2.92 21.11 18.62
C LYS A 453 4.31 21.40 18.04
N LEU A 454 4.41 21.54 16.72
CA LEU A 454 5.66 21.74 15.99
C LEU A 454 5.75 23.19 15.51
N TRP A 455 6.60 23.97 16.19
CA TRP A 455 6.71 25.43 15.98
C TRP A 455 7.10 25.84 14.54
N ASP A 456 7.71 24.93 13.78
CA ASP A 456 8.20 25.18 12.42
C ASP A 456 7.08 25.19 11.36
N TYR A 457 5.89 24.64 11.67
CA TYR A 457 4.82 24.40 10.69
C TYR A 457 3.67 25.40 10.74
N GLN A 458 3.70 26.44 11.59
CA GLN A 458 2.61 27.40 11.90
C GLN A 458 1.48 27.54 10.85
N THR A 459 0.53 26.60 10.85
CA THR A 459 -0.69 26.63 10.04
C THR A 459 -1.78 27.38 10.80
N GLY A 460 -1.61 28.70 10.95
CA GLY A 460 -2.63 29.58 11.52
C GLY A 460 -3.01 29.30 12.97
N ALA A 461 -4.00 30.06 13.47
CA ALA A 461 -4.47 29.95 14.83
C ALA A 461 -5.12 28.57 15.05
N VAL A 462 -4.71 27.92 16.13
CA VAL A 462 -5.51 26.89 16.79
C VAL A 462 -6.87 27.54 17.07
N VAL A 463 -7.93 27.10 16.41
CA VAL A 463 -9.22 27.13 17.10
C VAL A 463 -9.02 26.17 18.24
N SER A 464 -8.65 26.74 19.40
CA SER A 464 -8.87 26.08 20.68
C SER A 464 -10.23 25.43 20.54
N ALA A 465 -10.30 24.11 20.64
CA ALA A 465 -11.58 23.47 20.87
C ALA A 465 -12.07 23.92 22.25
N GLU A 466 -12.45 25.19 22.40
CA GLU A 466 -13.77 25.45 22.95
C GLU A 466 -14.66 24.53 22.13
N SER A 467 -15.30 23.58 22.81
CA SER A 467 -16.32 22.72 22.21
C SER A 467 -17.09 23.60 21.24
N ALA A 468 -17.04 23.28 19.94
CA ALA A 468 -17.79 24.03 18.95
C ALA A 468 -19.19 24.24 19.54
N PRO A 469 -19.70 25.49 19.57
CA PRO A 469 -20.95 25.77 20.26
C PRO A 469 -21.98 24.76 19.79
N ASP A 470 -22.60 24.08 20.76
CA ASP A 470 -23.55 23.01 20.51
C ASP A 470 -24.57 23.51 19.47
N PRO A 471 -24.57 22.98 18.23
CA PRO A 471 -25.35 23.52 17.11
C PRO A 471 -26.86 23.44 17.37
N TYR A 472 -27.25 22.65 18.38
CA TYR A 472 -28.62 22.45 18.79
C TYR A 472 -29.10 23.44 19.86
N ALA A 473 -28.19 24.25 20.45
CA ALA A 473 -28.50 25.13 21.57
C ALA A 473 -29.46 26.27 21.19
N GLU A 474 -29.34 26.81 19.96
CA GLU A 474 -30.14 27.96 19.51
C GLU A 474 -31.62 27.62 19.28
N VAL A 475 -31.90 26.38 18.89
CA VAL A 475 -33.25 25.88 18.58
C VAL A 475 -33.89 25.14 19.76
N ARG A 476 -33.28 25.23 20.94
CA ARG A 476 -33.75 24.54 22.13
C ARG A 476 -35.08 25.13 22.61
N GLN A 477 -36.07 24.25 22.75
CA GLN A 477 -37.40 24.56 23.24
C GLN A 477 -37.60 23.95 24.64
N ASP A 478 -38.42 24.62 25.43
CA ASP A 478 -38.86 24.11 26.72
C ASP A 478 -40.21 23.39 26.55
N LEU A 479 -40.19 22.06 26.53
CA LEU A 479 -41.36 21.24 26.27
C LEU A 479 -41.60 20.25 27.43
N PRO A 480 -42.55 20.54 28.34
CA PRO A 480 -42.90 19.62 29.42
C PRO A 480 -43.71 18.42 28.92
N ALA A 481 -43.47 17.26 29.52
CA ALA A 481 -44.37 16.13 29.41
C ALA A 481 -45.73 16.45 30.03
N GLN A 482 -46.80 16.06 29.32
CA GLN A 482 -48.18 16.16 29.81
C GLN A 482 -48.53 15.04 30.79
N LEU A 483 -47.87 13.90 30.62
CA LEU A 483 -48.05 12.72 31.44
C LEU A 483 -46.72 11.99 31.57
N VAL A 484 -46.43 11.52 32.78
CA VAL A 484 -45.26 10.70 33.09
C VAL A 484 -45.72 9.55 33.96
N TRP A 485 -45.34 8.32 33.59
CA TRP A 485 -45.62 7.13 34.39
C TRP A 485 -44.46 6.15 34.31
N GLY A 486 -44.41 5.21 35.26
CA GLY A 486 -43.28 4.31 35.43
C GLY A 486 -42.46 4.62 36.68
N SER A 487 -41.81 3.58 37.19
CA SER A 487 -40.79 3.67 38.23
C SER A 487 -39.87 2.46 38.14
N ASN A 488 -38.70 2.51 38.75
CA ASN A 488 -37.81 1.34 38.75
C ASN A 488 -38.44 0.17 39.54
N GLY A 489 -38.45 -1.03 38.94
CA GLY A 489 -38.89 -2.24 39.62
C GLY A 489 -39.44 -3.32 38.68
N GLN A 490 -40.00 -4.38 39.27
CA GLN A 490 -40.49 -5.57 38.58
C GLN A 490 -42.02 -5.72 38.65
N GLY A 491 -42.72 -4.84 39.36
CA GLY A 491 -44.17 -4.82 39.45
C GLY A 491 -44.86 -4.30 38.17
N GLU A 492 -46.19 -4.33 38.16
CA GLU A 492 -47.01 -3.74 37.10
C GLU A 492 -46.77 -2.23 37.02
N GLY A 493 -46.52 -1.72 35.81
CA GLY A 493 -46.17 -0.31 35.61
C GLY A 493 -44.81 0.10 36.17
N GLN A 494 -43.96 -0.86 36.56
CA GLN A 494 -42.55 -0.62 36.90
C GLN A 494 -41.65 -1.16 35.78
N PHE A 495 -40.50 -0.54 35.56
CA PHE A 495 -39.59 -0.88 34.48
C PHE A 495 -38.16 -1.09 35.01
N VAL A 496 -37.38 -1.87 34.26
CA VAL A 496 -35.92 -1.97 34.38
C VAL A 496 -35.34 -1.83 32.98
N ASN A 497 -34.67 -0.71 32.71
CA ASN A 497 -34.11 -0.38 31.39
C ASN A 497 -35.13 -0.56 30.24
N PRO A 498 -36.29 0.12 30.26
CA PRO A 498 -37.19 0.07 29.13
C PRO A 498 -36.47 0.68 27.91
N ARG A 499 -36.52 0.02 26.74
CA ARG A 499 -35.77 0.46 25.56
C ARG A 499 -36.66 0.98 24.45
N ALA A 500 -37.72 0.24 24.13
CA ALA A 500 -38.57 0.50 22.99
C ALA A 500 -40.03 0.70 23.41
N LEU A 501 -40.77 1.48 22.62
CA LEU A 501 -42.22 1.57 22.73
C LEU A 501 -42.87 1.66 21.35
N THR A 502 -44.13 1.25 21.26
CA THR A 502 -44.96 1.53 20.08
C THR A 502 -46.39 1.80 20.51
N VAL A 503 -47.12 2.55 19.68
CA VAL A 503 -48.56 2.79 19.87
C VAL A 503 -49.31 1.93 18.86
N SER A 504 -50.23 1.11 19.35
CA SER A 504 -51.13 0.32 18.50
C SER A 504 -52.21 1.20 17.85
N PRO A 505 -52.86 0.74 16.77
CA PRO A 505 -53.97 1.46 16.13
C PRO A 505 -55.20 1.70 17.05
N GLN A 506 -55.32 0.94 18.14
CA GLN A 506 -56.35 1.14 19.17
C GLN A 506 -55.91 2.14 20.25
N GLY A 507 -54.71 2.72 20.12
CA GLY A 507 -54.14 3.70 21.04
C GLY A 507 -53.49 3.09 22.28
N GLN A 508 -53.34 1.77 22.38
CA GLN A 508 -52.61 1.14 23.48
C GLN A 508 -51.10 1.28 23.28
N ILE A 509 -50.37 1.52 24.36
CA ILE A 509 -48.92 1.75 24.35
C ILE A 509 -48.24 0.48 24.81
N TYR A 510 -47.44 -0.12 23.94
CA TYR A 510 -46.65 -1.31 24.23
C TYR A 510 -45.22 -0.88 24.53
N VAL A 511 -44.68 -1.32 25.66
CA VAL A 511 -43.33 -0.95 26.12
C VAL A 511 -42.51 -2.21 26.31
N ALA A 512 -41.35 -2.24 25.65
CA ALA A 512 -40.33 -3.27 25.84
C ALA A 512 -39.53 -2.98 27.11
N ASP A 513 -39.85 -3.71 28.17
CA ASP A 513 -39.20 -3.62 29.48
C ASP A 513 -38.00 -4.58 29.50
N SER A 514 -36.94 -4.17 28.81
CA SER A 514 -35.86 -5.06 28.35
C SER A 514 -35.11 -5.74 29.48
N GLY A 515 -34.86 -5.05 30.60
CA GLY A 515 -34.19 -5.62 31.77
C GLY A 515 -35.07 -6.55 32.60
N ASN A 516 -36.39 -6.54 32.37
CA ASN A 516 -37.33 -7.51 32.94
C ASN A 516 -37.78 -8.56 31.92
N HIS A 517 -37.19 -8.58 30.71
CA HIS A 517 -37.47 -9.61 29.69
C HIS A 517 -38.96 -9.74 29.33
N ARG A 518 -39.70 -8.62 29.33
CA ARG A 518 -41.15 -8.62 29.16
C ARG A 518 -41.64 -7.45 28.32
N VAL A 519 -42.87 -7.57 27.85
CA VAL A 519 -43.63 -6.47 27.26
C VAL A 519 -44.74 -6.07 28.22
N GLN A 520 -44.93 -4.77 28.44
CA GLN A 520 -46.05 -4.21 29.19
C GLN A 520 -46.91 -3.33 28.31
N VAL A 521 -48.23 -3.39 28.48
CA VAL A 521 -49.21 -2.66 27.69
C VAL A 521 -49.98 -1.70 28.59
N PHE A 522 -50.16 -0.46 28.11
CA PHE A 522 -50.82 0.62 28.81
C PHE A 522 -51.91 1.26 27.95
N ASP A 523 -52.88 1.94 28.57
CA ASP A 523 -53.76 2.86 27.87
C ASP A 523 -53.07 4.21 27.61
N GLN A 524 -53.72 5.11 26.85
CA GLN A 524 -53.21 6.44 26.54
C GLN A 524 -52.99 7.36 27.76
N ASN A 525 -53.51 6.96 28.93
CA ASN A 525 -53.35 7.67 30.20
C ASN A 525 -52.29 7.02 31.10
N GLY A 526 -51.54 6.04 30.60
CA GLY A 526 -50.47 5.36 31.33
C GLY A 526 -50.97 4.33 32.35
N ASN A 527 -52.24 3.94 32.30
CA ASN A 527 -52.75 2.87 33.16
C ASN A 527 -52.33 1.51 32.61
N PHE A 528 -51.82 0.64 33.48
CA PHE A 528 -51.45 -0.72 33.14
C PHE A 528 -52.67 -1.54 32.68
N LEU A 529 -52.52 -2.28 31.58
CA LEU A 529 -53.55 -3.16 31.03
C LEU A 529 -53.16 -4.63 31.14
N LYS A 530 -51.98 -5.00 30.64
CA LYS A 530 -51.50 -6.39 30.59
C LYS A 530 -49.99 -6.45 30.40
N GLN A 531 -49.42 -7.63 30.61
CA GLN A 531 -48.02 -7.95 30.33
C GLN A 531 -47.87 -9.42 29.95
N TRP A 532 -46.79 -9.74 29.25
CA TRP A 532 -46.34 -11.11 28.99
C TRP A 532 -44.82 -11.17 28.87
N GLY A 533 -44.27 -12.37 28.91
CA GLY A 533 -42.83 -12.60 29.10
C GLY A 533 -42.45 -12.59 30.59
N GLY A 534 -41.21 -12.19 30.90
CA GLY A 534 -40.68 -12.13 32.26
C GLY A 534 -39.72 -13.27 32.61
N GLU A 535 -39.60 -14.26 31.74
CA GLU A 535 -38.58 -15.31 31.81
C GLU A 535 -37.55 -15.08 30.70
N GLU A 536 -36.29 -14.91 31.11
CA GLU A 536 -35.16 -14.88 30.18
C GLU A 536 -34.89 -16.29 29.65
N GLY A 537 -34.76 -16.43 28.33
CA GLY A 537 -34.32 -17.67 27.72
C GLY A 537 -34.68 -17.81 26.25
N PRO A 538 -34.20 -18.89 25.61
CA PRO A 538 -34.39 -19.11 24.18
C PRO A 538 -35.68 -19.87 23.83
N ALA A 539 -36.49 -20.28 24.81
CA ALA A 539 -37.73 -21.00 24.51
C ALA A 539 -38.77 -20.08 23.85
N PRO A 540 -39.75 -20.63 23.10
CA PRO A 540 -40.87 -19.86 22.58
C PRO A 540 -41.58 -19.07 23.68
N GLY A 541 -41.76 -17.76 23.49
CA GLY A 541 -42.37 -16.84 24.45
C GLY A 541 -41.45 -16.34 25.58
N GLN A 542 -40.22 -16.86 25.69
CA GLN A 542 -39.16 -16.28 26.52
C GLN A 542 -38.38 -15.24 25.70
N LEU A 543 -37.93 -14.16 26.34
CA LEU A 543 -37.35 -12.99 25.67
C LEU A 543 -36.01 -12.60 26.30
N THR A 544 -35.04 -12.15 25.51
CA THR A 544 -33.70 -11.74 25.98
C THR A 544 -33.31 -10.39 25.41
N GLU A 545 -33.31 -9.36 26.26
CA GLU A 545 -33.15 -7.94 25.93
C GLU A 545 -33.90 -7.53 24.65
N ILE A 546 -35.17 -7.20 24.81
CA ILE A 546 -36.01 -6.73 23.71
C ILE A 546 -35.61 -5.30 23.32
N TRP A 547 -35.34 -5.01 22.06
CA TRP A 547 -34.91 -3.65 21.64
C TRP A 547 -35.84 -2.97 20.64
N GLY A 548 -36.84 -3.68 20.13
CA GLY A 548 -37.78 -3.18 19.15
C GLY A 548 -39.09 -3.94 19.24
N ILE A 549 -40.18 -3.21 19.01
CA ILE A 549 -41.53 -3.73 19.10
C ILE A 549 -42.42 -3.01 18.09
N ALA A 550 -43.23 -3.76 17.36
CA ALA A 550 -44.22 -3.20 16.43
C ALA A 550 -45.55 -3.93 16.58
N VAL A 551 -46.66 -3.22 16.35
CA VAL A 551 -48.01 -3.79 16.41
C VAL A 551 -48.72 -3.52 15.09
N SER A 552 -49.26 -4.58 14.47
CA SER A 552 -50.01 -4.47 13.21
C SER A 552 -51.47 -4.12 13.42
N GLU A 553 -52.16 -3.72 12.34
CA GLU A 553 -53.60 -3.40 12.36
C GLU A 553 -54.50 -4.56 12.79
N ASP A 554 -54.08 -5.81 12.54
CA ASP A 554 -54.78 -7.02 12.99
C ASP A 554 -54.42 -7.44 14.42
N GLY A 555 -53.61 -6.64 15.13
CA GLY A 555 -53.30 -6.84 16.54
C GLY A 555 -52.12 -7.76 16.84
N LYS A 556 -51.39 -8.25 15.82
CA LYS A 556 -50.17 -9.03 16.06
C LYS A 556 -49.06 -8.12 16.58
N VAL A 557 -48.30 -8.64 17.54
CA VAL A 557 -47.17 -7.95 18.17
C VAL A 557 -45.88 -8.62 17.73
N TYR A 558 -45.01 -7.86 17.08
CA TYR A 558 -43.69 -8.30 16.61
C TYR A 558 -42.62 -7.77 17.55
N VAL A 559 -41.74 -8.65 18.01
CA VAL A 559 -40.73 -8.33 19.02
C VAL A 559 -39.37 -8.77 18.52
N SER A 560 -38.40 -7.86 18.53
CA SER A 560 -37.00 -8.22 18.28
C SER A 560 -36.39 -8.80 19.55
N ASP A 561 -36.16 -10.09 19.51
CA ASP A 561 -35.53 -10.84 20.59
C ASP A 561 -34.01 -10.79 20.39
N THR A 562 -33.45 -9.60 20.67
CA THR A 562 -32.13 -9.13 20.19
C THR A 562 -31.03 -10.16 20.39
N TRP A 563 -30.88 -10.69 21.61
CA TRP A 563 -29.79 -11.62 21.92
C TRP A 563 -30.14 -13.10 21.74
N ASN A 564 -31.38 -13.40 21.36
CA ASN A 564 -31.73 -14.69 20.77
C ASN A 564 -31.69 -14.66 19.23
N HIS A 565 -31.34 -13.52 18.63
CA HIS A 565 -31.11 -13.34 17.19
C HIS A 565 -32.31 -13.72 16.31
N ARG A 566 -33.52 -13.42 16.78
CA ARG A 566 -34.78 -13.78 16.12
C ARG A 566 -35.83 -12.68 16.29
N VAL A 567 -36.89 -12.79 15.50
CA VAL A 567 -38.13 -12.02 15.68
C VAL A 567 -39.21 -12.99 16.17
N GLN A 568 -39.90 -12.63 17.27
CA GLN A 568 -41.04 -13.37 17.79
C GLN A 568 -42.35 -12.61 17.51
N ILE A 569 -43.42 -13.36 17.26
CA ILE A 569 -44.74 -12.87 16.92
C ILE A 569 -45.74 -13.36 17.97
N PHE A 570 -46.51 -12.44 18.53
CA PHE A 570 -47.53 -12.68 19.54
C PHE A 570 -48.90 -12.19 19.06
N ASP A 571 -49.98 -12.70 19.64
CA ASP A 571 -51.30 -12.10 19.51
C ASP A 571 -51.47 -10.89 20.47
N GLU A 572 -52.60 -10.19 20.36
CA GLU A 572 -52.90 -9.05 21.24
C GLU A 572 -52.82 -9.44 22.72
N ASP A 573 -53.21 -10.65 23.09
CA ASP A 573 -53.22 -11.13 24.49
C ASP A 573 -51.83 -11.56 25.00
N GLY A 574 -50.81 -11.51 24.16
CA GLY A 574 -49.43 -11.87 24.50
C GLY A 574 -49.14 -13.36 24.39
N ASN A 575 -50.01 -14.15 23.74
CA ASN A 575 -49.72 -15.54 23.47
C ASN A 575 -48.75 -15.66 22.28
N TYR A 576 -47.75 -16.52 22.42
CA TYR A 576 -46.81 -16.82 21.35
C TYR A 576 -47.52 -17.44 20.14
N LEU A 577 -47.28 -16.90 18.95
CA LEU A 577 -47.80 -17.42 17.68
C LEU A 577 -46.72 -18.14 16.88
N SER A 578 -45.60 -17.47 16.62
CA SER A 578 -44.51 -17.98 15.78
C SER A 578 -43.24 -17.16 15.95
N GLU A 579 -42.14 -17.65 15.39
CA GLU A 579 -40.87 -16.92 15.33
C GLU A 579 -40.11 -17.23 14.04
N PHE A 580 -39.17 -16.37 13.70
CA PHE A 580 -38.22 -16.65 12.63
C PHE A 580 -36.87 -16.00 12.89
N GLY A 581 -35.85 -16.63 12.33
CA GLY A 581 -34.48 -16.18 12.33
C GLY A 581 -33.56 -16.93 13.30
N LEU A 582 -32.26 -16.77 13.05
CA LEU A 582 -31.18 -17.40 13.81
C LEU A 582 -29.91 -16.55 13.73
N PHE A 583 -28.97 -16.80 14.64
CA PHE A 583 -27.68 -16.12 14.64
C PHE A 583 -26.87 -16.39 13.37
N ALA A 584 -26.40 -15.34 12.70
CA ALA A 584 -25.27 -15.42 11.78
C ALA A 584 -24.49 -14.10 11.70
N ASP A 585 -23.17 -14.21 11.65
CA ASP A 585 -22.26 -13.12 11.29
C ASP A 585 -21.98 -13.18 9.78
N THR A 586 -22.49 -12.19 9.06
CA THR A 586 -22.39 -12.06 7.60
C THR A 586 -21.20 -11.23 7.16
N GLN A 587 -20.42 -10.66 8.11
CA GLN A 587 -19.32 -9.73 7.83
C GLN A 587 -19.74 -8.54 6.95
N GLY A 588 -21.02 -8.12 7.03
CA GLY A 588 -21.57 -7.00 6.28
C GLY A 588 -22.01 -7.33 4.85
N ASP A 589 -22.09 -8.60 4.46
CA ASP A 589 -22.62 -9.01 3.15
C ASP A 589 -24.16 -8.92 3.13
N VAL A 590 -24.67 -7.96 2.36
CA VAL A 590 -26.11 -7.77 2.16
C VAL A 590 -26.79 -8.98 1.51
N ASN A 591 -26.07 -9.75 0.69
CA ASN A 591 -26.61 -10.90 -0.06
C ASN A 591 -26.55 -12.22 0.72
N ALA A 592 -26.02 -12.20 1.95
CA ALA A 592 -26.03 -13.36 2.82
C ALA A 592 -27.47 -13.84 3.09
N ALA A 593 -27.61 -15.12 3.46
CA ALA A 593 -28.92 -15.77 3.59
C ALA A 593 -29.91 -14.93 4.43
N PRO A 594 -31.15 -14.74 3.93
CA PRO A 594 -32.15 -13.90 4.58
C PRO A 594 -32.66 -14.53 5.88
N GLY A 595 -33.14 -13.69 6.79
CA GLY A 595 -33.68 -14.15 8.08
C GLY A 595 -32.61 -14.56 9.09
N ASN A 596 -31.32 -14.57 8.73
CA ASN A 596 -30.25 -14.67 9.70
C ASN A 596 -29.93 -13.28 10.25
N PHE A 597 -29.85 -13.16 11.57
CA PHE A 597 -29.66 -11.89 12.27
C PHE A 597 -28.44 -11.91 13.20
N TRP A 598 -27.86 -10.74 13.42
CA TRP A 598 -26.89 -10.49 14.48
C TRP A 598 -27.36 -9.29 15.30
N GLY A 599 -28.14 -9.57 16.36
CA GLY A 599 -28.68 -8.53 17.22
C GLY A 599 -29.69 -7.67 16.46
N PRO A 600 -30.83 -8.25 16.01
CA PRO A 600 -31.88 -7.45 15.39
C PRO A 600 -32.39 -6.46 16.44
N ARG A 601 -32.40 -5.16 16.13
CA ARG A 601 -32.79 -4.11 17.09
C ARG A 601 -34.18 -3.58 16.80
N ASP A 602 -34.31 -2.63 15.89
CA ASP A 602 -35.60 -2.02 15.64
C ASP A 602 -36.46 -2.84 14.66
N ILE A 603 -37.77 -2.74 14.83
CA ILE A 603 -38.78 -3.34 13.95
C ILE A 603 -39.80 -2.28 13.59
N LEU A 604 -40.05 -2.12 12.30
CA LEU A 604 -41.04 -1.19 11.76
C LEU A 604 -42.00 -1.92 10.81
N LEU A 605 -43.27 -1.54 10.82
CA LEU A 605 -44.27 -2.03 9.85
C LEU A 605 -44.56 -0.95 8.80
N ASP A 606 -44.62 -1.32 7.52
CA ASP A 606 -45.23 -0.45 6.50
C ASP A 606 -46.76 -0.56 6.47
N ARG A 607 -47.39 0.26 5.63
CA ARG A 607 -48.85 0.30 5.42
C ARG A 607 -49.44 -1.01 4.90
N ASP A 608 -48.63 -1.86 4.29
CA ASP A 608 -49.07 -3.18 3.81
C ASP A 608 -48.86 -4.27 4.89
N GLY A 609 -48.35 -3.89 6.07
CA GLY A 609 -48.03 -4.79 7.18
C GLY A 609 -46.70 -5.53 7.04
N ASN A 610 -45.85 -5.18 6.07
CA ASN A 610 -44.54 -5.80 5.94
C ASN A 610 -43.59 -5.27 7.01
N LEU A 611 -42.73 -6.15 7.53
CA LEU A 611 -41.77 -5.84 8.56
C LEU A 611 -40.46 -5.37 7.94
N TYR A 612 -39.89 -4.31 8.48
CA TYR A 612 -38.48 -3.97 8.36
C TYR A 612 -37.80 -4.31 9.67
N VAL A 613 -36.68 -5.01 9.59
CA VAL A 613 -35.87 -5.40 10.75
C VAL A 613 -34.47 -4.84 10.57
N ALA A 614 -34.01 -4.05 11.54
CA ALA A 614 -32.64 -3.57 11.60
C ALA A 614 -31.73 -4.71 12.07
N ASP A 615 -31.04 -5.35 11.14
CA ASP A 615 -30.05 -6.40 11.41
C ASP A 615 -28.70 -5.76 11.74
N THR A 616 -28.65 -5.14 12.92
CA THR A 616 -27.63 -4.15 13.28
C THR A 616 -26.21 -4.68 13.19
N GLY A 617 -25.92 -5.85 13.78
CA GLY A 617 -24.58 -6.44 13.76
C GLY A 617 -24.11 -6.85 12.37
N ASN A 618 -25.04 -7.14 11.46
CA ASN A 618 -24.76 -7.42 10.05
C ASN A 618 -24.83 -6.18 9.16
N LYS A 619 -25.06 -5.00 9.73
CA LYS A 619 -25.00 -3.71 9.04
C LYS A 619 -25.98 -3.61 7.85
N ARG A 620 -27.14 -4.24 7.95
CA ARG A 620 -28.17 -4.28 6.89
C ARG A 620 -29.57 -4.11 7.45
N ILE A 621 -30.51 -3.70 6.60
CA ILE A 621 -31.94 -3.72 6.90
C ILE A 621 -32.58 -4.80 6.03
N GLN A 622 -33.47 -5.61 6.63
CA GLN A 622 -34.17 -6.68 5.93
C GLN A 622 -35.68 -6.44 5.98
N LYS A 623 -36.37 -6.67 4.85
CA LYS A 623 -37.82 -6.57 4.71
C LYS A 623 -38.45 -7.95 4.60
N PHE A 624 -39.55 -8.18 5.33
CA PHE A 624 -40.30 -9.43 5.36
C PHE A 624 -41.81 -9.21 5.25
N THR A 625 -42.56 -10.19 4.75
CA THR A 625 -44.02 -10.23 4.90
C THR A 625 -44.42 -10.44 6.37
N PRO A 626 -45.68 -10.18 6.76
CA PRO A 626 -46.21 -10.54 8.09
C PRO A 626 -45.88 -11.97 8.56
N ASP A 627 -45.86 -12.94 7.64
CA ASP A 627 -45.58 -14.36 7.92
C ASP A 627 -44.07 -14.71 7.90
N GLY A 628 -43.18 -13.72 7.89
CA GLY A 628 -41.72 -13.91 7.93
C GLY A 628 -41.04 -14.30 6.61
N GLN A 629 -41.74 -14.21 5.46
CA GLN A 629 -41.11 -14.44 4.15
C GLN A 629 -40.27 -13.25 3.72
N PHE A 630 -39.05 -13.50 3.24
CA PHE A 630 -38.14 -12.44 2.81
C PHE A 630 -38.61 -11.72 1.55
N LEU A 631 -38.57 -10.38 1.58
CA LEU A 631 -38.94 -9.51 0.47
C LEU A 631 -37.74 -8.76 -0.12
N GLY A 632 -36.72 -8.47 0.68
CA GLY A 632 -35.52 -7.79 0.22
C GLY A 632 -34.63 -7.31 1.35
N ALA A 633 -33.42 -6.88 1.03
CA ALA A 633 -32.48 -6.29 1.96
C ALA A 633 -31.63 -5.23 1.27
N TRP A 634 -31.18 -4.24 2.03
CA TRP A 634 -30.21 -3.25 1.57
C TRP A 634 -29.26 -2.85 2.71
N GLY A 635 -28.22 -2.09 2.38
CA GLY A 635 -27.16 -1.75 3.32
C GLY A 635 -25.87 -2.49 3.01
N GLY A 636 -25.26 -3.05 4.06
CA GLY A 636 -23.91 -3.59 4.09
C GLY A 636 -22.94 -2.62 4.77
N GLY A 637 -21.84 -3.16 5.28
CA GLY A 637 -20.84 -2.37 6.02
C GLY A 637 -20.22 -1.26 5.16
N GLY A 638 -20.17 -0.04 5.71
CA GLY A 638 -19.49 1.08 5.07
C GLY A 638 -20.06 2.45 5.43
N ILE A 639 -19.49 3.50 4.84
CA ILE A 639 -19.87 4.91 5.08
C ILE A 639 -20.42 5.63 3.87
N THR A 640 -20.39 5.00 2.70
CA THR A 640 -20.95 5.63 1.49
C THR A 640 -22.48 5.67 1.59
N PRO A 641 -23.15 6.56 0.83
CA PRO A 641 -24.61 6.57 0.75
C PRO A 641 -25.18 5.17 0.48
N GLY A 642 -26.12 4.74 1.32
CA GLY A 642 -26.72 3.40 1.25
C GLY A 642 -25.95 2.27 1.92
N ARG A 643 -24.81 2.56 2.57
CA ARG A 643 -24.10 1.64 3.48
C ARG A 643 -24.27 2.07 4.94
N PHE A 644 -24.12 1.13 5.87
CA PHE A 644 -24.37 1.37 7.29
C PHE A 644 -23.20 0.94 8.17
N GLU A 645 -23.10 1.58 9.32
CA GLU A 645 -22.29 1.19 10.45
C GLU A 645 -23.14 1.32 11.72
N GLU A 646 -23.59 0.19 12.24
CA GLU A 646 -24.53 0.08 13.37
C GLU A 646 -25.90 0.76 13.11
N PRO A 647 -26.67 0.30 12.10
CA PRO A 647 -28.02 0.81 11.86
C PRO A 647 -28.95 0.35 13.00
N VAL A 648 -29.68 1.28 13.61
CA VAL A 648 -30.57 0.98 14.75
C VAL A 648 -32.01 1.38 14.46
N GLY A 649 -32.38 2.63 14.72
CA GLY A 649 -33.76 3.10 14.56
C GLY A 649 -34.23 3.13 13.10
N LEU A 650 -35.50 2.80 12.90
CA LEU A 650 -36.22 2.80 11.62
C LEU A 650 -37.52 3.60 11.74
N ALA A 651 -37.80 4.45 10.76
CA ALA A 651 -39.10 5.11 10.64
C ALA A 651 -39.50 5.28 9.19
N THR A 652 -40.80 5.47 8.94
CA THR A 652 -41.33 5.76 7.60
C THR A 652 -42.18 7.01 7.59
N ASP A 653 -42.10 7.80 6.53
CA ASP A 653 -42.98 8.95 6.32
C ASP A 653 -44.29 8.60 5.60
N SER A 654 -45.15 9.60 5.42
CA SER A 654 -46.43 9.45 4.71
C SER A 654 -46.29 9.06 3.23
N ALA A 655 -45.14 9.32 2.60
CA ALA A 655 -44.84 8.93 1.22
C ALA A 655 -44.24 7.50 1.12
N GLY A 656 -43.91 6.88 2.25
CA GLY A 656 -43.27 5.56 2.30
C GLY A 656 -41.75 5.61 2.15
N ASN A 657 -41.13 6.78 2.34
CA ASN A 657 -39.68 6.87 2.47
C ASN A 657 -39.27 6.30 3.83
N ILE A 658 -38.13 5.63 3.86
CA ILE A 658 -37.59 4.94 5.03
C ILE A 658 -36.41 5.74 5.56
N TYR A 659 -36.39 5.99 6.85
CA TYR A 659 -35.31 6.68 7.56
C TYR A 659 -34.59 5.67 8.44
N VAL A 660 -33.26 5.68 8.38
CA VAL A 660 -32.39 4.77 9.13
C VAL A 660 -31.42 5.59 9.97
N ALA A 661 -31.41 5.34 11.29
CA ALA A 661 -30.41 5.87 12.19
C ALA A 661 -29.10 5.07 12.05
N ASP A 662 -28.18 5.59 11.23
CA ASP A 662 -26.87 5.02 10.96
C ASP A 662 -25.87 5.48 12.03
N THR A 663 -25.96 4.84 13.20
CA THR A 663 -25.55 5.42 14.48
C THR A 663 -24.06 5.69 14.55
N TRP A 664 -23.21 4.72 14.18
CA TRP A 664 -21.76 4.90 14.28
C TRP A 664 -21.20 5.77 13.16
N ASN A 665 -21.94 5.93 12.06
CA ASN A 665 -21.66 6.95 11.05
C ASN A 665 -22.21 8.33 11.41
N ARG A 666 -22.91 8.46 12.55
CA ARG A 666 -23.43 9.72 13.10
C ARG A 666 -24.31 10.47 12.11
N ARG A 667 -25.22 9.76 11.45
CA ARG A 667 -26.11 10.33 10.45
C ARG A 667 -27.46 9.64 10.41
N VAL A 668 -28.44 10.35 9.88
CA VAL A 668 -29.69 9.74 9.41
C VAL A 668 -29.59 9.62 7.90
N GLN A 669 -29.99 8.46 7.37
CA GLN A 669 -30.12 8.24 5.93
C GLN A 669 -31.59 8.04 5.56
N LYS A 670 -32.00 8.62 4.44
CA LYS A 670 -33.35 8.54 3.86
C LYS A 670 -33.32 7.72 2.57
N PHE A 671 -34.27 6.80 2.42
CA PHE A 671 -34.41 5.90 1.29
C PHE A 671 -35.83 5.93 0.74
N ASP A 672 -36.01 5.61 -0.55
CA ASP A 672 -37.34 5.35 -1.10
C ASP A 672 -37.84 3.94 -0.73
N SER A 673 -39.09 3.64 -1.07
CA SER A 673 -39.71 2.33 -0.83
C SER A 673 -39.09 1.19 -1.65
N SER A 674 -38.22 1.50 -2.62
CA SER A 674 -37.43 0.56 -3.41
C SER A 674 -35.98 0.44 -2.91
N PHE A 675 -35.68 1.00 -1.73
CA PHE A 675 -34.38 0.99 -1.06
C PHE A 675 -33.29 1.82 -1.74
N ASN A 676 -33.66 2.72 -2.66
CA ASN A 676 -32.70 3.64 -3.25
C ASN A 676 -32.42 4.77 -2.26
N PHE A 677 -31.14 5.11 -2.10
CA PHE A 677 -30.72 6.25 -1.31
C PHE A 677 -31.28 7.57 -1.89
N ILE A 678 -31.86 8.41 -1.03
CA ILE A 678 -32.38 9.74 -1.38
C ILE A 678 -31.46 10.82 -0.84
N SER A 679 -31.21 10.84 0.47
CA SER A 679 -30.44 11.88 1.15
C SER A 679 -29.91 11.41 2.50
N GLU A 680 -28.98 12.18 3.06
CA GLU A 680 -28.48 12.00 4.43
C GLU A 680 -28.10 13.33 5.07
N TRP A 681 -28.06 13.37 6.39
CA TRP A 681 -27.55 14.51 7.14
C TRP A 681 -26.87 14.06 8.44
N PRO A 682 -25.84 14.80 8.89
CA PRO A 682 -25.10 14.45 10.10
C PRO A 682 -25.90 14.76 11.37
N VAL A 683 -25.67 13.93 12.39
CA VAL A 683 -26.16 14.10 13.75
C VAL A 683 -24.96 14.26 14.69
N ILE A 684 -24.58 15.51 14.94
CA ILE A 684 -23.40 15.88 15.72
C ILE A 684 -23.43 15.34 17.16
N GLY A 685 -24.61 15.09 17.75
CA GLY A 685 -24.73 14.59 19.13
C GLY A 685 -24.38 13.12 19.34
N TRP A 686 -24.34 12.31 18.28
CA TRP A 686 -24.09 10.86 18.36
C TRP A 686 -22.60 10.53 18.39
N ASP A 687 -21.88 11.00 19.41
CA ASP A 687 -20.43 10.84 19.48
C ASP A 687 -19.96 9.45 19.94
N SER A 688 -20.80 8.76 20.71
CA SER A 688 -20.45 7.52 21.41
C SER A 688 -20.76 6.26 20.61
N GLN A 689 -19.88 5.27 20.76
CA GLN A 689 -20.09 3.93 20.21
C GLN A 689 -20.74 2.98 21.23
N ASN A 690 -21.09 3.43 22.44
CA ASN A 690 -21.61 2.60 23.50
C ASN A 690 -22.86 1.82 23.06
N VAL A 691 -22.85 0.50 23.26
CA VAL A 691 -23.90 -0.40 22.74
C VAL A 691 -25.27 -0.13 23.36
N PRO A 692 -25.43 0.08 24.68
CA PRO A 692 -26.76 0.28 25.27
C PRO A 692 -27.44 1.60 24.90
N ASN A 693 -26.69 2.66 24.56
CA ASN A 693 -27.19 4.04 24.43
C ASN A 693 -27.52 4.38 22.97
N LYS A 694 -28.26 3.52 22.28
CA LYS A 694 -28.47 3.68 20.83
C LYS A 694 -29.69 4.55 20.53
N PRO A 695 -29.57 5.42 19.53
CA PRO A 695 -30.65 6.32 19.20
C PRO A 695 -31.71 5.63 18.33
N PHE A 696 -32.95 6.07 18.51
CA PHE A 696 -34.11 5.71 17.73
C PHE A 696 -34.63 6.92 16.95
N ILE A 697 -35.58 6.66 16.06
CA ILE A 697 -36.13 7.63 15.13
C ILE A 697 -37.65 7.42 15.00
N ALA A 698 -38.39 8.51 14.92
CA ALA A 698 -39.82 8.49 14.60
C ALA A 698 -40.14 9.62 13.64
N VAL A 699 -41.19 9.44 12.84
CA VAL A 699 -41.67 10.46 11.90
C VAL A 699 -43.12 10.77 12.23
N ASP A 700 -43.45 12.06 12.29
CA ASP A 700 -44.80 12.50 12.57
C ASP A 700 -45.67 12.64 11.31
N SER A 701 -46.94 12.98 11.48
CA SER A 701 -47.89 13.17 10.38
C SER A 701 -47.54 14.33 9.42
N GLN A 702 -46.65 15.24 9.84
CA GLN A 702 -46.14 16.34 9.01
C GLN A 702 -44.81 16.00 8.32
N ASN A 703 -44.35 14.74 8.43
CA ASN A 703 -43.06 14.25 7.94
C ASN A 703 -41.84 14.92 8.61
N ARG A 704 -41.99 15.43 9.84
CA ARG A 704 -40.87 15.86 10.68
C ARG A 704 -40.21 14.63 11.30
N VAL A 705 -38.89 14.61 11.31
CA VAL A 705 -38.07 13.49 11.76
C VAL A 705 -37.56 13.78 13.17
N PHE A 706 -38.05 13.01 14.14
CA PHE A 706 -37.64 13.06 15.53
C PHE A 706 -36.59 11.98 15.76
N ILE A 707 -35.49 12.33 16.41
CA ILE A 707 -34.47 11.38 16.83
C ILE A 707 -34.12 11.58 18.29
N SER A 708 -33.80 10.50 18.98
CA SER A 708 -33.21 10.59 20.31
C SER A 708 -31.72 10.90 20.23
N ASP A 709 -31.22 11.71 21.15
CA ASP A 709 -29.80 11.91 21.42
C ASP A 709 -29.53 11.47 22.87
N PRO A 710 -29.34 10.16 23.11
CA PRO A 710 -29.42 9.59 24.45
C PRO A 710 -28.40 10.18 25.42
N GLU A 711 -27.16 10.39 24.97
CA GLU A 711 -26.06 10.84 25.82
C GLU A 711 -26.04 12.35 26.07
N ASN A 712 -26.77 13.12 25.26
CA ASN A 712 -27.01 14.54 25.50
C ASN A 712 -28.42 14.82 26.05
N TYR A 713 -29.15 13.77 26.43
CA TYR A 713 -30.39 13.85 27.21
C TYR A 713 -31.50 14.67 26.53
N ARG A 714 -31.64 14.53 25.21
CA ARG A 714 -32.60 15.33 24.43
C ARG A 714 -33.18 14.56 23.25
N ILE A 715 -34.24 15.12 22.69
CA ILE A 715 -34.79 14.77 21.37
C ILE A 715 -34.44 15.89 20.39
N ILE A 716 -34.04 15.53 19.18
CA ILE A 716 -33.72 16.44 18.08
C ILE A 716 -34.77 16.27 16.99
N VAL A 717 -35.25 17.38 16.44
CA VAL A 717 -36.30 17.42 15.42
C VAL A 717 -35.75 18.05 14.15
N TYR A 718 -35.88 17.32 13.04
CA TYR A 718 -35.53 17.78 11.70
C TYR A 718 -36.78 17.84 10.80
N ASP A 719 -36.70 18.60 9.71
CA ASP A 719 -37.64 18.43 8.60
C ASP A 719 -37.28 17.20 7.75
N SER A 720 -38.04 16.97 6.68
CA SER A 720 -37.89 15.79 5.83
C SER A 720 -36.62 15.81 4.94
N GLU A 721 -35.96 16.96 4.90
CA GLU A 721 -34.76 17.30 4.15
C GLU A 721 -33.49 17.29 5.03
N GLY A 722 -33.64 17.18 6.35
CA GLY A 722 -32.55 17.16 7.32
C GLY A 722 -32.15 18.51 7.90
N ASN A 723 -32.97 19.55 7.71
CA ASN A 723 -32.75 20.84 8.37
C ASN A 723 -33.24 20.78 9.81
N LEU A 724 -32.42 21.30 10.73
CA LEU A 724 -32.71 21.32 12.16
C LEU A 724 -33.89 22.27 12.46
N LEU A 725 -34.93 21.76 13.13
CA LEU A 725 -36.12 22.53 13.50
C LEU A 725 -36.14 22.88 15.00
N ALA A 726 -35.86 21.91 15.87
CA ALA A 726 -35.96 22.09 17.31
C ALA A 726 -35.15 21.04 18.06
N THR A 727 -34.84 21.35 19.33
CA THR A 727 -34.48 20.33 20.32
C THR A 727 -35.24 20.54 21.61
N PHE A 728 -35.48 19.50 22.39
CA PHE A 728 -36.03 19.62 23.74
C PHE A 728 -35.51 18.50 24.64
N GLY A 729 -35.47 18.78 25.95
CA GLY A 729 -34.82 17.93 26.93
C GLY A 729 -33.53 18.53 27.50
N GLN A 730 -33.12 17.97 28.63
CA GLN A 730 -31.85 18.19 29.31
C GLN A 730 -31.63 17.06 30.31
N TYR A 731 -30.44 16.98 30.91
CA TYR A 731 -30.21 16.04 32.00
C TYR A 731 -31.11 16.34 33.21
N GLY A 732 -31.88 15.36 33.66
CA GLY A 732 -32.69 15.48 34.87
C GLY A 732 -33.78 14.43 35.02
N GLN A 733 -34.61 14.60 36.04
CA GLN A 733 -35.72 13.70 36.36
C GLN A 733 -37.08 14.41 36.44
N ASP A 734 -37.13 15.73 36.22
CA ASP A 734 -38.39 16.46 36.14
C ASP A 734 -39.13 16.17 34.83
N ILE A 735 -40.27 16.82 34.63
CA ILE A 735 -41.14 16.62 33.45
C ILE A 735 -40.58 17.25 32.16
N HIS A 736 -39.48 18.00 32.22
CA HIS A 736 -38.82 18.63 31.07
C HIS A 736 -37.51 17.92 30.67
N SER A 737 -37.09 16.94 31.47
CA SER A 737 -35.73 16.41 31.44
C SER A 737 -35.71 14.90 31.24
N PHE A 738 -34.59 14.39 30.72
CA PHE A 738 -34.32 12.97 30.51
C PHE A 738 -33.01 12.55 31.17
N ARG A 739 -32.82 11.24 31.39
CA ARG A 739 -31.49 10.68 31.72
C ARG A 739 -30.96 9.76 30.65
N LEU A 740 -31.83 9.08 29.91
CA LEU A 740 -31.45 8.31 28.74
C LEU A 740 -32.67 8.14 27.84
N PRO A 741 -33.03 9.16 27.03
CA PRO A 741 -34.11 9.03 26.07
C PRO A 741 -33.67 8.04 24.98
N LEU A 742 -34.43 6.96 24.80
CA LEU A 742 -34.17 5.94 23.77
C LEU A 742 -35.26 6.02 22.71
N ASP A 743 -36.24 5.13 22.73
CA ASP A 743 -37.25 5.06 21.69
C ASP A 743 -38.37 6.09 21.82
N LEU A 744 -39.01 6.38 20.69
CA LEU A 744 -40.07 7.35 20.55
C LEU A 744 -41.09 6.89 19.51
N ALA A 745 -42.38 7.11 19.79
CA ALA A 745 -43.45 6.83 18.84
C ALA A 745 -44.59 7.84 18.94
N PHE A 746 -45.33 8.01 17.85
CA PHE A 746 -46.50 8.86 17.79
C PHE A 746 -47.79 8.05 17.97
N GLY A 747 -48.73 8.59 18.74
CA GLY A 747 -50.13 8.15 18.71
C GLY A 747 -50.92 8.86 17.62
N ASP A 748 -52.10 8.33 17.29
CA ASP A 748 -53.00 8.91 16.28
C ASP A 748 -53.49 10.33 16.63
N ASP A 749 -53.45 10.69 17.92
CA ASP A 749 -53.74 12.04 18.42
C ASP A 749 -52.59 13.04 18.19
N GLY A 750 -51.49 12.60 17.56
CA GLY A 750 -50.27 13.37 17.35
C GLY A 750 -49.40 13.49 18.61
N ALA A 751 -49.74 12.80 19.69
CA ALA A 751 -48.91 12.82 20.89
C ALA A 751 -47.64 11.99 20.70
N LEU A 752 -46.52 12.55 21.16
CA LEU A 752 -45.22 11.89 21.14
C LEU A 752 -45.00 11.18 22.47
N PHE A 753 -44.74 9.88 22.42
CA PHE A 753 -44.31 9.10 23.56
C PHE A 753 -42.81 8.87 23.49
N VAL A 754 -42.10 9.02 24.61
CA VAL A 754 -40.65 8.80 24.70
C VAL A 754 -40.35 7.88 25.88
N VAL A 755 -39.50 6.88 25.65
CA VAL A 755 -38.92 6.05 26.71
C VAL A 755 -37.71 6.76 27.31
N ASP A 756 -37.74 7.02 28.61
CA ASP A 756 -36.60 7.55 29.36
C ASP A 756 -36.01 6.43 30.24
N SER A 757 -35.12 5.65 29.62
CA SER A 757 -34.66 4.34 30.11
C SER A 757 -34.05 4.42 31.51
N ASP A 758 -33.11 5.34 31.72
CA ASP A 758 -32.39 5.47 33.00
C ASP A 758 -33.28 6.02 34.12
N ASN A 759 -34.35 6.74 33.79
CA ASN A 759 -35.38 7.13 34.75
C ASN A 759 -36.49 6.08 34.91
N ASN A 760 -36.43 4.96 34.16
CA ASN A 760 -37.37 3.84 34.21
C ASN A 760 -38.83 4.31 34.05
N ARG A 761 -39.08 5.14 33.03
CA ARG A 761 -40.38 5.77 32.82
C ARG A 761 -40.68 6.02 31.34
N VAL A 762 -41.94 6.25 31.06
CA VAL A 762 -42.43 6.72 29.75
C VAL A 762 -43.06 8.10 29.93
N MET A 763 -42.87 8.96 28.95
CA MET A 763 -43.30 10.35 28.96
C MET A 763 -44.14 10.65 27.71
N LYS A 764 -45.30 11.29 27.89
CA LYS A 764 -46.17 11.77 26.81
C LYS A 764 -45.99 13.27 26.63
N PHE A 765 -45.70 13.70 25.41
CA PHE A 765 -45.55 15.10 25.02
C PHE A 765 -46.59 15.48 23.97
N LYS A 766 -46.98 16.75 23.97
CA LYS A 766 -47.72 17.35 22.85
C LYS A 766 -46.80 18.33 22.15
N TYR A 767 -46.21 17.87 21.06
CA TYR A 767 -45.35 18.73 20.25
C TYR A 767 -46.21 19.75 19.47
N PRO A 768 -45.82 21.03 19.40
CA PRO A 768 -46.58 22.05 18.68
C PRO A 768 -46.82 21.67 17.21
N GLU A 769 -48.01 22.01 16.70
CA GLU A 769 -48.32 21.89 15.27
C GLU A 769 -47.44 22.78 14.41
#